data_AF-A0AAE1KVF3-F1
#
_entry.id   AF-A0AAE1KVF3-F1
#
_cell.length_a   1.000
_cell.length_b   1.000
_cell.length_c   1.000
_cell.angle_alpha   90.00
_cell.angle_beta   90.00
_cell.angle_gamma   90.00
#
_symmetry.space_group_name_H-M   'P 1'
#
loop_
_entity.id
_entity.type
_entity.pdbx_description
1 polymer ?
#
loop_
_entity_poly.entity_id
_entity_poly.type
_entity_poly.pdbx_seq_one_letter_code
_entity_poly.pdbx_strand_id
1 'polypeptide(L)'
;MANSNKVYTVAALGRPFHLGSLYDMRSEQIISGVTLWNKEDLDKVTHKQRLSYSDFHVITSNTFSDCASALDISGSLKLSYMGGLVDISGAAKFLNNRQLTGRSQRVVLQYKCTTMAEELTMERLGPGCITHPQVFDQGFATHVVTGIEYGANAFFVFDRIFKYSESEKAIAVNLEATIKMIGIDANYNSSDHDEQMDDNMQCRFYGDFALPENITTYKDAVKIYKELPKLLGKTGENAVPVKVTLFPLVLLDSKANVLVREISNHLISDTENTLETLHNFRVRCNDMSTSDIRNSCPKICQEISEFSSLIQDYKYSFQGGLLSLLPTIRGGGEEEIRLAELLERKEQSPFNNHFLNSWIDKKEVQLKILDEYLIYLREITFASAMGDFEKMVMSPSNRHVLCLVIYIPSMRFQLKNMKKYIWNKEPGENCQHMLETSMIPGLIYSKSNVNSILRSFKMFAINNKDETSSSFIAMQEPTDAKELSVSILHYEDGVCKSKDYQLPSAPGKVTVAEDESWHDCVTIRWSPPEHGAAPTQVYRVTYKESESDQSANTVWSDTCHTTLCNLTPNTKYQVAVQVWCEVGYSTCSDISEVKTRPASPPGIPTVHLISPTTVQLRWSPPLIMAPTCSLKNYTVRQKKESQGEEWITKKDQVMDYYSCTLTISSDSPLTFTVAANCNPAGRSRYSQPNYFIANAGSKASTELKEELIRSSQLVSVGLPVIYQPPFNLTVSRSEEGLARYELGQKCAATEKIIILLGETGVGKTTFFNAMMNYIFGVTWDDPFRFMLGKESNCNNQSKSQTTHVTSYTLHYQDGFLVPYTLTFIDTPGFGSHGGIPRDHEIISHIKNLFANRSSGSITYLNSICLIVPASQSRLTSTQQYISDQIRAIFSDNITENIYLLFTFADAMKPQALNTMKKAGIPFKKYYKFNNSFLTDIDKENERDDDENFDNDFNRHFWNMGQISYRQFLNDLTQVSAIPSPSLHR
;
A
#
# COMPACT_ATOMS: atom_id res chain seq x y z
N MET A 1 -4.05 70.46 22.92
CA MET A 1 -3.04 70.99 23.87
C MET A 1 -3.36 70.46 25.25
N ALA A 2 -2.36 70.05 26.02
CA ALA A 2 -2.58 69.59 27.40
C ALA A 2 -3.03 70.76 28.28
N ASN A 3 -3.85 70.49 29.30
CA ASN A 3 -4.15 71.50 30.32
C ASN A 3 -2.96 71.57 31.30
N SER A 4 -2.04 72.50 31.09
CA SER A 4 -0.81 72.68 31.89
C SER A 4 -1.07 72.98 33.37
N ASN A 5 -2.31 73.32 33.73
CA ASN A 5 -2.72 73.68 35.09
C ASN A 5 -3.45 72.53 35.81
N LYS A 6 -3.54 71.35 35.19
CA LYS A 6 -4.26 70.21 35.73
C LYS A 6 -3.41 69.47 36.77
N VAL A 7 -4.03 69.14 37.90
CA VAL A 7 -3.48 68.21 38.90
C VAL A 7 -3.80 66.79 38.44
N TYR A 8 -2.81 65.89 38.52
CA TYR A 8 -2.97 64.50 38.10
C TYR A 8 -2.84 63.56 39.29
N THR A 9 -3.65 62.50 39.30
CA THR A 9 -3.47 61.37 40.22
C THR A 9 -3.04 60.16 39.40
N VAL A 10 -1.90 59.57 39.76
CA VAL A 10 -1.29 58.45 39.03
C VAL A 10 -1.00 57.27 39.96
N ALA A 11 -1.02 56.06 39.41
CA ALA A 11 -0.60 54.87 40.14
C ALA A 11 0.92 54.86 40.37
N ALA A 12 1.33 54.50 41.59
CA ALA A 12 2.75 54.48 41.97
C ALA A 12 3.50 53.30 41.32
N LEU A 13 2.84 52.15 41.16
CA LEU A 13 3.34 50.93 40.50
C LEU A 13 4.62 50.36 41.13
N GLY A 14 4.75 50.48 42.45
CA GLY A 14 5.92 50.02 43.20
C GLY A 14 7.15 50.91 43.03
N ARG A 15 7.03 52.09 42.41
CA ARG A 15 8.12 53.07 42.33
C ARG A 15 8.25 53.84 43.65
N PRO A 16 9.48 54.18 44.08
CA PRO A 16 9.71 54.81 45.38
C PRO A 16 9.36 56.30 45.33
N PHE A 17 8.09 56.63 45.58
CA PHE A 17 7.64 58.02 45.69
C PHE A 17 7.81 58.57 47.10
N HIS A 18 8.26 59.83 47.17
CA HIS A 18 8.31 60.61 48.41
C HIS A 18 7.63 61.95 48.20
N LEU A 19 7.03 62.50 49.26
CA LEU A 19 6.41 63.81 49.23
C LEU A 19 7.44 64.87 48.81
N GLY A 20 7.04 65.82 47.97
CA GLY A 20 7.94 66.86 47.44
C GLY A 20 8.93 66.38 46.36
N SER A 21 8.89 65.09 45.97
CA SER A 21 9.71 64.60 44.85
C SER A 21 9.27 65.25 43.54
N LEU A 22 10.25 65.54 42.69
CA LEU A 22 10.01 66.06 41.35
C LEU A 22 9.70 64.92 40.38
N TYR A 23 8.76 65.15 39.47
CA TYR A 23 8.30 64.16 38.49
C TYR A 23 8.21 64.78 37.10
N ASP A 24 8.77 64.09 36.11
CA ASP A 24 8.59 64.46 34.71
C ASP A 24 7.53 63.59 34.03
N MET A 25 6.32 64.13 33.85
CA MET A 25 5.24 63.44 33.14
C MET A 25 5.51 63.20 31.65
N ARG A 26 6.53 63.82 31.05
CA ARG A 26 6.89 63.57 29.64
C ARG A 26 7.50 62.18 29.50
N SER A 27 8.45 61.85 30.38
CA SER A 27 9.22 60.60 30.41
C SER A 27 8.76 59.61 31.49
N GLU A 28 7.82 60.00 32.36
CA GLU A 28 7.34 59.25 33.54
C GLU A 28 8.42 58.92 34.58
N GLN A 29 9.43 59.79 34.71
CA GLN A 29 10.60 59.58 35.57
C GLN A 29 10.50 60.38 36.87
N ILE A 30 10.93 59.75 37.97
CA ILE A 30 11.10 60.40 39.28
C ILE A 30 12.50 61.00 39.32
N ILE A 31 12.60 62.31 39.53
CA ILE A 31 13.88 63.01 39.60
C ILE A 31 14.40 62.92 41.04
N SER A 32 15.47 62.14 41.21
CA SER A 32 16.10 61.93 42.50
C SER A 32 17.21 62.95 42.76
N GLY A 33 17.37 63.37 44.02
CA GLY A 33 18.46 64.26 44.45
C GLY A 33 18.21 65.76 44.26
N VAL A 34 17.06 66.16 43.71
CA VAL A 34 16.67 67.57 43.54
C VAL A 34 15.29 67.78 44.18
N THR A 35 15.16 68.73 45.11
CA THR A 35 13.91 69.03 45.82
C THR A 35 13.64 70.53 45.88
N LEU A 36 12.37 70.93 45.93
CA LEU A 36 11.97 72.34 46.09
C LEU A 36 12.14 72.85 47.52
N TRP A 37 12.03 71.95 48.49
CA TRP A 37 12.08 72.26 49.92
C TRP A 37 13.15 71.44 50.64
N ASN A 38 13.63 71.97 51.76
CA ASN A 38 14.41 71.20 52.72
C ASN A 38 13.50 70.21 53.46
N LYS A 39 14.07 69.06 53.87
CA LYS A 39 13.33 67.99 54.55
C LYS A 39 12.64 68.47 55.83
N GLU A 40 13.33 69.28 56.65
CA GLU A 40 12.80 69.83 57.90
C GLU A 40 11.61 70.78 57.69
N ASP A 41 11.58 71.47 56.55
CA ASP A 41 10.47 72.36 56.20
C ASP A 41 9.28 71.55 55.69
N LEU A 42 9.53 70.48 54.93
CA LEU A 42 8.50 69.59 54.39
C LEU A 42 7.75 68.83 55.51
N ASP A 43 8.49 68.33 56.51
CA ASP A 43 7.91 67.55 57.62
C ASP A 43 6.93 68.37 58.47
N LYS A 44 7.12 69.70 58.57
CA LYS A 44 6.24 70.60 59.34
C LYS A 44 4.88 70.85 58.69
N VAL A 45 4.77 70.70 57.38
CA VAL A 45 3.57 70.99 56.57
C VAL A 45 2.93 69.75 55.96
N THR A 46 3.41 68.57 56.33
CA THR A 46 2.81 67.31 55.92
C THR A 46 1.64 66.96 56.83
N HIS A 47 0.44 66.91 56.26
CA HIS A 47 -0.74 66.38 56.94
C HIS A 47 -0.82 64.86 56.69
N LYS A 48 -0.89 64.07 57.78
CA LYS A 48 -1.04 62.61 57.70
C LYS A 48 -2.43 62.20 58.16
N GLN A 49 -3.20 61.60 57.27
CA GLN A 49 -4.50 61.02 57.57
C GLN A 49 -4.40 59.49 57.57
N ARG A 50 -4.87 58.84 58.63
CA ARG A 50 -5.01 57.38 58.64
C ARG A 50 -6.28 56.97 57.91
N LEU A 51 -6.14 55.99 57.02
CA LEU A 51 -7.23 55.37 56.29
C LEU A 51 -7.17 53.87 56.58
N SER A 52 -8.28 53.21 56.84
CA SER A 52 -8.25 51.75 57.04
C SER A 52 -9.35 51.13 56.22
N TYR A 53 -9.00 50.85 54.97
CA TYR A 53 -9.88 50.24 54.00
C TYR A 53 -9.16 49.09 53.30
N SER A 54 -9.81 47.94 53.25
CA SER A 54 -9.36 46.76 52.52
C SER A 54 -10.50 46.24 51.67
N ASP A 55 -10.21 45.92 50.43
CA ASP A 55 -11.15 45.37 49.46
C ASP A 55 -10.50 44.21 48.69
N PHE A 56 -11.32 43.41 48.04
CA PHE A 56 -10.85 42.36 47.14
C PHE A 56 -11.70 42.30 45.88
N HIS A 57 -11.07 41.93 44.77
CA HIS A 57 -11.74 41.75 43.49
C HIS A 57 -11.29 40.44 42.85
N VAL A 58 -12.20 39.78 42.14
CA VAL A 58 -11.89 38.60 41.34
C VAL A 58 -11.97 39.00 39.87
N ILE A 59 -10.90 38.75 39.13
CA ILE A 59 -10.76 39.10 37.72
C ILE A 59 -10.66 37.80 36.92
N THR A 60 -11.59 37.62 35.98
CA THR A 60 -11.66 36.43 35.11
C THR A 60 -11.20 36.70 33.68
N SER A 61 -11.02 37.97 33.33
CA SER A 61 -10.51 38.39 32.03
C SER A 61 -9.00 38.64 32.06
N ASN A 62 -8.32 38.30 30.96
CA ASN A 62 -6.86 38.36 30.85
C ASN A 62 -6.36 39.45 29.90
N THR A 63 -7.24 40.34 29.44
CA THR A 63 -6.84 41.44 28.56
C THR A 63 -5.89 42.37 29.28
N PHE A 64 -5.00 43.04 28.53
CA PHE A 64 -4.11 44.04 29.13
C PHE A 64 -4.90 45.16 29.82
N SER A 65 -6.02 45.59 29.23
CA SER A 65 -6.90 46.62 29.77
C SER A 65 -7.44 46.25 31.16
N ASP A 66 -7.88 45.00 31.37
CA ASP A 66 -8.44 44.58 32.65
C ASP A 66 -7.36 44.51 33.74
N CYS A 67 -6.17 43.99 33.39
CA CYS A 67 -5.03 44.00 34.30
C CYS A 67 -4.56 45.43 34.65
N ALA A 68 -4.57 46.34 33.68
CA ALA A 68 -4.23 47.74 33.89
C ALA A 68 -5.27 48.44 34.77
N SER A 69 -6.56 48.17 34.54
CA SER A 69 -7.68 48.74 35.31
C SER A 69 -7.66 48.28 36.76
N ALA A 70 -7.28 47.03 37.03
CA ALA A 70 -7.12 46.51 38.39
C ALA A 70 -6.06 47.29 39.21
N LEU A 71 -5.07 47.88 38.54
CA LEU A 71 -4.03 48.71 39.13
C LEU A 71 -4.33 50.22 39.03
N ASP A 72 -5.57 50.60 38.67
CA ASP A 72 -5.99 51.97 38.42
C ASP A 72 -5.13 52.69 37.34
N ILE A 73 -4.60 51.95 36.37
CA ILE A 73 -3.80 52.48 35.26
C ILE A 73 -4.69 52.81 34.06
N SER A 74 -4.73 54.08 33.66
CA SER A 74 -5.53 54.53 32.52
C SER A 74 -4.83 55.64 31.72
N GLY A 75 -5.36 55.91 30.52
CA GLY A 75 -4.94 57.02 29.67
C GLY A 75 -3.43 57.08 29.39
N SER A 76 -2.81 58.21 29.71
CA SER A 76 -1.40 58.50 29.41
C SER A 76 -0.43 57.51 30.06
N LEU A 77 -0.67 57.11 31.33
CA LEU A 77 0.21 56.19 32.06
C LEU A 77 0.19 54.79 31.44
N LYS A 78 -0.98 54.35 30.94
CA LYS A 78 -1.14 53.08 30.22
C LYS A 78 -0.24 53.03 28.98
N LEU A 79 -0.29 54.10 28.18
CA LEU A 79 0.56 54.22 26.99
C LEU A 79 2.05 54.30 27.34
N SER A 80 2.41 55.01 28.40
CA SER A 80 3.79 55.09 28.89
C SER A 80 4.35 53.72 29.28
N TYR A 81 3.55 52.92 29.99
CA TYR A 81 3.91 51.56 30.36
C TYR A 81 4.11 50.67 29.11
N MET A 82 3.17 50.73 28.17
CA MET A 82 3.27 49.98 26.91
C MET A 82 4.50 50.36 26.08
N GLY A 83 4.90 51.63 26.13
CA GLY A 83 6.12 52.14 25.50
C GLY A 83 7.41 51.86 26.28
N GLY A 84 7.34 51.26 27.46
CA GLY A 84 8.51 50.94 28.28
C GLY A 84 9.13 52.12 29.02
N LEU A 85 8.40 53.23 29.22
CA LEU A 85 8.86 54.40 29.97
C LEU A 85 8.75 54.22 31.50
N VAL A 86 7.96 53.25 31.95
CA VAL A 86 7.61 53.07 33.36
C VAL A 86 8.18 51.75 33.87
N ASP A 87 9.10 51.85 34.82
CA ASP A 87 9.56 50.71 35.59
C ASP A 87 8.52 50.32 36.64
N ILE A 88 8.25 49.01 36.74
CA ILE A 88 7.27 48.45 37.66
C ILE A 88 7.92 47.51 38.67
N SER A 89 7.43 47.55 39.91
CA SER A 89 7.94 46.72 41.01
C SER A 89 6.78 46.20 41.89
N GLY A 90 7.09 45.30 42.84
CA GLY A 90 6.08 44.75 43.76
C GLY A 90 4.90 44.09 43.05
N ALA A 91 3.68 44.44 43.47
CA ALA A 91 2.42 43.95 42.92
C ALA A 91 2.26 44.27 41.43
N ALA A 92 2.79 45.40 40.97
CA ALA A 92 2.66 45.83 39.57
C ALA A 92 3.36 44.88 38.58
N LYS A 93 4.29 44.02 39.04
CA LYS A 93 4.87 42.92 38.23
C LYS A 93 3.83 41.97 37.64
N PHE A 94 2.62 41.94 38.21
CA PHE A 94 1.46 41.27 37.64
C PHE A 94 1.21 41.63 36.17
N LEU A 95 1.43 42.89 35.76
CA LEU A 95 1.21 43.34 34.37
C LEU A 95 2.12 42.65 33.35
N ASN A 96 3.30 42.20 33.79
CA ASN A 96 4.23 41.44 32.95
C ASN A 96 3.84 39.96 32.84
N ASN A 97 3.01 39.45 33.76
CA ASN A 97 2.50 38.09 33.68
C ASN A 97 1.34 38.01 32.68
N ARG A 98 1.70 37.88 31.41
CA ARG A 98 0.74 37.64 30.32
C ARG A 98 0.55 36.15 30.11
N GLN A 99 -0.66 35.78 29.67
CA GLN A 99 -0.99 34.39 29.36
C GLN A 99 -0.14 33.89 28.18
N LEU A 100 0.40 32.66 28.28
CA LEU A 100 1.28 32.10 27.24
C LEU A 100 0.59 31.10 26.31
N THR A 101 -0.57 30.58 26.71
CA THR A 101 -1.36 29.58 25.98
C THR A 101 -2.85 29.91 26.09
N GLY A 102 -3.61 29.77 25.01
CA GLY A 102 -5.07 29.90 25.02
C GLY A 102 -5.78 28.69 25.63
N ARG A 103 -5.05 27.61 25.97
CA ARG A 103 -5.60 26.36 26.53
C ARG A 103 -5.60 26.32 28.05
N SER A 104 -5.62 27.48 28.69
CA SER A 104 -5.66 27.60 30.14
C SER A 104 -6.71 28.61 30.58
N GLN A 105 -7.46 28.28 31.64
CA GLN A 105 -8.21 29.29 32.37
C GLN A 105 -7.26 29.99 33.34
N ARG A 106 -7.39 31.31 33.39
CA ARG A 106 -6.79 32.11 34.45
C ARG A 106 -7.87 32.85 35.21
N VAL A 107 -7.72 32.88 36.53
CA VAL A 107 -8.50 33.74 37.43
C VAL A 107 -7.54 34.37 38.41
N VAL A 108 -7.73 35.66 38.65
CA VAL A 108 -6.88 36.46 39.51
C VAL A 108 -7.67 36.98 40.70
N LEU A 109 -7.22 36.68 41.91
CA LEU A 109 -7.73 37.30 43.13
C LEU A 109 -6.84 38.49 43.47
N GLN A 110 -7.42 39.68 43.46
CA GLN A 110 -6.79 40.91 43.88
C GLN A 110 -7.16 41.22 45.33
N TYR A 111 -6.15 41.50 46.15
CA TYR A 111 -6.26 42.14 47.46
C TYR A 111 -5.77 43.58 47.35
N LYS A 112 -6.55 44.54 47.84
CA LYS A 112 -6.24 45.97 47.83
C LYS A 112 -6.44 46.55 49.22
N CYS A 113 -5.42 47.20 49.77
CA CYS A 113 -5.53 47.88 51.05
C CYS A 113 -4.91 49.28 50.99
N THR A 114 -5.60 50.26 51.56
CA THR A 114 -5.11 51.62 51.77
C THR A 114 -5.04 51.89 53.27
N THR A 115 -3.88 52.33 53.76
CA THR A 115 -3.54 52.46 55.20
C THR A 115 -3.36 53.91 55.65
N MET A 116 -2.87 54.79 54.77
CA MET A 116 -2.56 56.17 55.12
C MET A 116 -2.58 57.06 53.88
N ALA A 117 -2.87 58.33 54.04
CA ALA A 117 -2.63 59.36 53.05
C ALA A 117 -1.75 60.47 53.68
N GLU A 118 -0.76 60.92 52.93
CA GLU A 118 0.08 62.08 53.25
C GLU A 118 -0.16 63.16 52.21
N GLU A 119 -0.46 64.39 52.63
CA GLU A 119 -0.69 65.52 51.73
C GLU A 119 0.05 66.76 52.23
N LEU A 120 0.54 67.60 51.29
CA LEU A 120 1.10 68.91 51.58
C LEU A 120 -0.01 69.93 51.78
N THR A 121 0.06 70.71 52.86
CA THR A 121 -0.85 71.83 53.05
C THR A 121 -0.62 72.93 52.02
N MET A 122 -1.72 73.55 51.54
CA MET A 122 -1.66 74.61 50.52
C MET A 122 -0.94 75.88 51.00
N GLU A 123 -0.70 76.02 52.31
CA GLU A 123 -0.08 77.20 52.95
C GLU A 123 1.37 77.47 52.50
N ARG A 124 2.09 76.46 51.96
CA ARG A 124 3.48 76.62 51.48
C ARG A 124 3.70 76.41 49.98
N LEU A 125 2.61 76.30 49.20
CA LEU A 125 2.66 76.32 47.74
C LEU A 125 2.62 77.76 47.17
N GLY A 126 2.55 78.79 48.04
CA GLY A 126 2.55 80.19 47.63
C GLY A 126 3.94 80.76 47.26
N PRO A 127 4.00 81.87 46.50
CA PRO A 127 5.25 82.52 46.13
C PRO A 127 6.06 82.94 47.38
N GLY A 128 7.31 82.49 47.49
CA GLY A 128 8.22 82.80 48.61
C GLY A 128 8.40 81.70 49.67
N CYS A 129 7.66 80.59 49.59
CA CYS A 129 7.79 79.46 50.53
C CYS A 129 8.73 78.34 50.03
N ILE A 130 9.33 78.50 48.85
CA ILE A 130 10.19 77.51 48.18
C ILE A 130 11.65 77.77 48.54
N THR A 131 12.35 76.77 49.07
CA THR A 131 13.73 76.90 49.55
C THR A 131 14.75 76.91 48.40
N HIS A 132 14.48 76.15 47.33
CA HIS A 132 15.37 76.00 46.18
C HIS A 132 14.69 76.42 44.85
N PRO A 133 14.48 77.72 44.59
CA PRO A 133 13.78 78.19 43.39
C PRO A 133 14.57 77.96 42.09
N GLN A 134 15.89 77.85 42.17
CA GLN A 134 16.78 77.55 41.03
C GLN A 134 16.48 76.21 40.31
N VAL A 135 15.71 75.32 40.93
CA VAL A 135 15.22 74.08 40.31
C VAL A 135 14.33 74.36 39.10
N PHE A 136 13.57 75.46 39.10
CA PHE A 136 12.70 75.83 37.99
C PHE A 136 13.47 76.17 36.71
N ASP A 137 14.66 76.75 36.84
CA ASP A 137 15.52 77.12 35.71
C ASP A 137 16.20 75.90 35.05
N GLN A 138 16.27 74.76 35.74
CA GLN A 138 16.99 73.56 35.28
C GLN A 138 16.16 72.66 34.36
N GLY A 139 14.83 72.83 34.35
CA GLY A 139 13.93 72.12 33.43
C GLY A 139 13.82 70.60 33.65
N PHE A 140 14.21 70.11 34.84
CA PHE A 140 14.28 68.67 35.12
C PHE A 140 12.91 67.97 35.22
N ALA A 141 11.86 68.68 35.62
CA ALA A 141 10.55 68.11 35.91
C ALA A 141 9.41 69.02 35.44
N THR A 142 8.21 68.46 35.38
CA THR A 142 6.98 69.17 35.04
C THR A 142 6.02 69.28 36.23
N HIS A 143 6.10 68.34 37.17
CA HIS A 143 5.23 68.25 38.34
C HIS A 143 6.03 67.99 39.61
N VAL A 144 5.43 68.28 40.76
CA VAL A 144 5.91 67.89 42.09
C VAL A 144 4.86 67.06 42.80
N VAL A 145 5.30 66.08 43.57
CA VAL A 145 4.42 65.22 44.38
C VAL A 145 3.90 65.99 45.58
N THR A 146 2.59 66.20 45.66
CA THR A 146 1.94 66.91 46.76
C THR A 146 1.05 66.02 47.62
N GLY A 147 0.74 64.81 47.17
CA GLY A 147 -0.01 63.84 47.96
C GLY A 147 0.39 62.42 47.62
N ILE A 148 0.39 61.52 48.61
CA ILE A 148 0.66 60.10 48.46
C ILE A 148 -0.32 59.30 49.31
N GLU A 149 -1.01 58.35 48.68
CA GLU A 149 -1.75 57.31 49.39
C GLU A 149 -0.86 56.07 49.53
N TYR A 150 -0.66 55.64 50.78
CA TYR A 150 0.07 54.43 51.13
C TYR A 150 -0.89 53.27 51.37
N GLY A 151 -0.44 52.09 50.99
CA GLY A 151 -1.20 50.86 51.05
C GLY A 151 -0.37 49.66 50.61
N ALA A 152 -1.04 48.59 50.21
CA ALA A 152 -0.41 47.46 49.56
C ALA A 152 -1.41 46.71 48.70
N ASN A 153 -0.95 46.22 47.56
CA ASN A 153 -1.70 45.36 46.67
C ASN A 153 -1.09 43.95 46.65
N ALA A 154 -1.92 42.94 46.40
CA ALA A 154 -1.48 41.60 46.09
C ALA A 154 -2.39 40.96 45.03
N PHE A 155 -1.78 40.19 44.14
CA PHE A 155 -2.44 39.43 43.08
C PHE A 155 -2.07 37.97 43.21
N PHE A 156 -3.07 37.12 43.38
CA PHE A 156 -2.95 35.67 43.32
C PHE A 156 -3.47 35.22 41.97
N VAL A 157 -2.57 34.77 41.10
CA VAL A 157 -2.87 34.34 39.73
C VAL A 157 -2.97 32.82 39.73
N PHE A 158 -4.16 32.31 39.46
CA PHE A 158 -4.43 30.88 39.36
C PHE A 158 -4.55 30.49 37.89
N ASP A 159 -3.64 29.65 37.41
CA ASP A 159 -3.61 29.10 36.05
C ASP A 159 -4.00 27.62 36.09
N ARG A 160 -5.04 27.22 35.36
CA ARG A 160 -5.45 25.82 35.18
C ARG A 160 -5.49 25.47 33.70
N ILE A 161 -4.73 24.46 33.29
CA ILE A 161 -4.70 23.96 31.91
C ILE A 161 -5.86 22.99 31.69
N PHE A 162 -6.56 23.12 30.56
CA PHE A 162 -7.71 22.27 30.23
C PHE A 162 -7.30 20.97 29.53
N LYS A 163 -8.06 19.89 29.77
CA LYS A 163 -8.05 18.70 28.90
C LYS A 163 -9.11 18.85 27.79
N TYR A 164 -8.88 18.23 26.63
CA TYR A 164 -9.76 18.32 25.45
C TYR A 164 -11.23 17.93 25.69
N SER A 165 -11.52 17.15 26.74
CA SER A 165 -12.85 16.68 27.09
C SER A 165 -13.65 17.65 27.97
N GLU A 166 -13.06 18.74 28.43
CA GLU A 166 -13.65 19.63 29.42
C GLU A 166 -14.23 20.90 28.79
N SER A 167 -15.33 21.42 29.37
CA SER A 167 -15.93 22.68 28.95
C SER A 167 -15.21 23.86 29.58
N GLU A 168 -14.59 24.71 28.76
CA GLU A 168 -13.93 25.96 29.16
C GLU A 168 -14.84 26.82 30.05
N LYS A 169 -16.09 27.01 29.64
CA LYS A 169 -17.08 27.80 30.39
C LYS A 169 -17.40 27.20 31.76
N ALA A 170 -17.50 25.88 31.85
CA ALA A 170 -17.80 25.21 33.12
C ALA A 170 -16.62 25.32 34.10
N ILE A 171 -15.39 25.21 33.61
CA ILE A 171 -14.19 25.37 34.43
C ILE A 171 -14.03 26.82 34.88
N ALA A 172 -14.26 27.79 34.01
CA ALA A 172 -14.21 29.20 34.35
C ALA A 172 -15.18 29.55 35.51
N VAL A 173 -16.44 29.11 35.41
CA VAL A 173 -17.46 29.36 36.44
C VAL A 173 -17.11 28.67 37.76
N ASN A 174 -16.66 27.42 37.71
CA ASN A 174 -16.28 26.68 38.92
C ASN A 174 -15.06 27.35 39.61
N LEU A 175 -14.01 27.64 38.85
CA LEU A 175 -12.78 28.21 39.38
C LEU A 175 -12.98 29.65 39.92
N GLU A 176 -13.82 30.45 39.25
CA GLU A 176 -14.24 31.76 39.76
C GLU A 176 -14.99 31.63 41.10
N ALA A 177 -15.96 30.71 41.20
CA ALA A 177 -16.74 30.51 42.42
C ALA A 177 -15.86 30.08 43.60
N THR A 178 -14.94 29.14 43.38
CA THR A 178 -14.01 28.66 44.41
C THR A 178 -13.07 29.77 44.88
N ILE A 179 -12.47 30.52 43.96
CA ILE A 179 -11.52 31.60 44.32
C ILE A 179 -12.24 32.77 45.01
N LYS A 180 -13.48 33.06 44.61
CA LYS A 180 -14.30 34.09 45.27
C LYS A 180 -14.58 33.76 46.73
N MET A 181 -14.68 32.48 47.10
CA MET A 181 -14.84 32.08 48.50
C MET A 181 -13.64 32.46 49.37
N ILE A 182 -12.40 32.47 48.83
CA ILE A 182 -11.21 32.91 49.57
C ILE A 182 -11.36 34.35 50.09
N GLY A 183 -11.92 35.23 49.26
CA GLY A 183 -12.12 36.64 49.61
C GLY A 183 -13.27 36.90 50.59
N ILE A 184 -14.32 36.06 50.57
CA ILE A 184 -15.53 36.22 51.39
C ILE A 184 -15.35 35.61 52.78
N ASP A 185 -14.94 34.34 52.85
CA ASP A 185 -14.75 33.63 54.12
C ASP A 185 -13.53 32.71 54.04
N ALA A 186 -12.39 33.24 54.50
CA ALA A 186 -11.15 32.48 54.51
C ALA A 186 -11.22 31.25 55.45
N ASN A 187 -12.21 31.11 56.33
CA ASN A 187 -12.39 29.93 57.19
C ASN A 187 -13.22 28.80 56.55
N TYR A 188 -13.66 28.98 55.30
CA TYR A 188 -14.40 27.97 54.57
C TYR A 188 -13.48 26.80 54.16
N ASN A 189 -13.54 25.70 54.91
CA ASN A 189 -12.96 24.41 54.52
C ASN A 189 -14.03 23.59 53.79
N SER A 190 -14.09 23.63 52.46
CA SER A 190 -14.95 22.71 51.69
C SER A 190 -14.27 21.37 51.47
N SER A 191 -14.42 20.46 52.44
CA SER A 191 -13.88 19.10 52.37
C SER A 191 -14.30 18.29 51.13
N ASP A 192 -15.35 18.69 50.41
CA ASP A 192 -15.91 17.92 49.28
C ASP A 192 -15.43 18.37 47.89
N HIS A 193 -14.80 19.54 47.75
CA HIS A 193 -14.29 20.05 46.46
C HIS A 193 -12.75 20.13 46.38
N ASP A 194 -12.06 19.88 47.50
CA ASP A 194 -10.63 20.17 47.68
C ASP A 194 -9.69 19.08 47.13
N GLU A 195 -10.12 17.82 46.96
CA GLU A 195 -9.22 16.73 46.53
C GLU A 195 -9.03 16.60 45.01
N GLN A 196 -9.95 17.11 44.18
CA GLN A 196 -9.85 17.00 42.71
C GLN A 196 -9.26 18.23 42.00
N MET A 197 -9.18 19.38 42.68
CA MET A 197 -8.78 20.66 42.08
C MET A 197 -7.28 20.97 42.21
N ASP A 198 -6.58 20.33 43.16
CA ASP A 198 -5.20 20.70 43.56
C ASP A 198 -4.13 20.20 42.56
N ASP A 199 -4.35 19.06 41.87
CA ASP A 199 -3.29 18.41 41.08
C ASP A 199 -2.93 19.13 39.76
N ASN A 200 -3.77 20.05 39.25
CA ASN A 200 -3.58 20.69 37.94
C ASN A 200 -3.69 22.23 37.95
N MET A 201 -3.70 22.86 39.12
CA MET A 201 -3.80 24.31 39.26
C MET A 201 -2.48 24.90 39.79
N GLN A 202 -1.91 25.85 39.04
CA GLN A 202 -0.71 26.56 39.46
C GLN A 202 -1.09 27.93 40.02
N CYS A 203 -0.63 28.25 41.23
CA CYS A 203 -0.74 29.60 41.79
C CYS A 203 0.57 30.38 41.63
N ARG A 204 0.48 31.67 41.33
CA ARG A 204 1.60 32.62 41.34
C ARG A 204 1.21 33.88 42.08
N PHE A 205 2.11 34.40 42.90
CA PHE A 205 1.88 35.59 43.72
C PHE A 205 2.67 36.79 43.21
N TYR A 206 2.00 37.95 43.12
CA TYR A 206 2.61 39.25 42.87
C TYR A 206 2.06 40.25 43.88
N GLY A 207 2.87 40.71 44.82
CA GLY A 207 2.41 41.64 45.84
C GLY A 207 3.49 42.54 46.37
N ASP A 208 3.07 43.55 47.13
CA ASP A 208 3.96 44.51 47.80
C ASP A 208 4.45 44.01 49.17
N PHE A 209 4.22 42.73 49.47
CA PHE A 209 4.52 42.11 50.76
C PHE A 209 5.80 41.28 50.69
N ALA A 210 6.63 41.38 51.72
CA ALA A 210 7.74 40.46 51.93
C ALA A 210 7.20 39.13 52.49
N LEU A 211 6.99 38.15 51.63
CA LEU A 211 6.52 36.82 52.04
C LEU A 211 7.66 35.95 52.58
N PRO A 212 7.41 35.11 53.59
CA PRO A 212 8.39 34.17 54.12
C PRO A 212 8.61 32.95 53.22
N GLU A 213 7.60 32.55 52.43
CA GLU A 213 7.61 31.36 51.56
C GLU A 213 7.02 31.66 50.18
N ASN A 214 7.44 30.89 49.17
CA ASN A 214 6.90 30.99 47.81
C ASN A 214 5.55 30.30 47.71
N ILE A 215 4.57 30.97 47.11
CA ILE A 215 3.21 30.45 46.92
C ILE A 215 3.13 29.71 45.58
N THR A 216 2.78 28.42 45.62
CA THR A 216 2.58 27.62 44.39
C THR A 216 1.23 26.90 44.33
N THR A 217 0.57 26.67 45.46
CA THR A 217 -0.68 25.91 45.54
C THR A 217 -1.87 26.78 45.98
N TYR A 218 -3.08 26.23 45.85
CA TYR A 218 -4.30 26.86 46.35
C TYR A 218 -4.28 27.03 47.87
N LYS A 219 -3.86 25.98 48.59
CA LYS A 219 -3.81 25.97 50.06
C LYS A 219 -2.82 27.01 50.61
N ASP A 220 -1.67 27.17 49.95
CA ASP A 220 -0.69 28.22 50.28
C ASP A 220 -1.31 29.61 50.13
N ALA A 221 -2.06 29.83 49.03
CA ALA A 221 -2.72 31.10 48.77
C ALA A 221 -3.76 31.46 49.85
N VAL A 222 -4.59 30.50 50.28
CA VAL A 222 -5.58 30.71 51.36
C VAL A 222 -4.89 31.06 52.68
N LYS A 223 -3.81 30.35 53.03
CA LYS A 223 -3.04 30.59 54.25
C LYS A 223 -2.44 32.00 54.26
N ILE A 224 -1.76 32.40 53.18
CA ILE A 224 -1.12 33.72 53.10
C ILE A 224 -2.15 34.84 53.03
N TYR A 225 -3.28 34.64 52.33
CA TYR A 225 -4.35 35.65 52.28
C TYR A 225 -4.84 36.06 53.68
N LYS A 226 -4.92 35.11 54.63
CA LYS A 226 -5.25 35.39 56.04
C LYS A 226 -4.18 36.20 56.78
N GLU A 227 -2.93 36.09 56.36
CA GLU A 227 -1.78 36.74 57.00
C GLU A 227 -1.52 38.14 56.42
N LEU A 228 -1.96 38.46 55.20
CA LEU A 228 -1.73 39.75 54.54
C LEU A 228 -2.03 40.99 55.40
N PRO A 229 -3.19 41.10 56.10
CA PRO A 229 -3.46 42.26 56.94
C PRO A 229 -2.48 42.41 58.11
N LYS A 230 -1.92 41.31 58.61
CA LYS A 230 -0.95 41.31 59.72
C LYS A 230 0.44 41.75 59.25
N LEU A 231 0.79 41.45 57.99
CA LEU A 231 2.09 41.78 57.39
C LEU A 231 2.28 43.28 57.14
N LEU A 232 1.21 44.08 57.12
CA LEU A 232 1.28 45.55 57.02
C LEU A 232 1.84 46.23 58.28
N GLY A 233 1.94 45.49 59.39
CA GLY A 233 2.36 46.03 60.69
C GLY A 233 1.22 46.75 61.43
N LYS A 234 1.39 46.99 62.73
CA LYS A 234 0.32 47.54 63.60
C LYS A 234 -0.14 48.95 63.22
N THR A 235 0.72 49.70 62.54
CA THR A 235 0.50 51.09 62.12
C THR A 235 0.61 51.29 60.60
N GLY A 236 0.66 50.21 59.81
CA GLY A 236 0.90 50.30 58.37
C GLY A 236 2.35 50.66 58.01
N GLU A 237 3.32 50.31 58.87
CA GLU A 237 4.74 50.66 58.72
C GLU A 237 5.40 50.05 57.47
N ASN A 238 4.83 48.95 56.95
CA ASN A 238 5.30 48.30 55.74
C ASN A 238 4.49 48.69 54.49
N ALA A 239 3.62 49.71 54.58
CA ALA A 239 2.84 50.17 53.44
C ALA A 239 3.71 50.91 52.42
N VAL A 240 3.45 50.67 51.14
CA VAL A 240 4.12 51.29 50.01
C VAL A 240 3.21 52.35 49.35
N PRO A 241 3.76 53.33 48.61
CA PRO A 241 2.94 54.23 47.80
C PRO A 241 2.09 53.44 46.80
N VAL A 242 0.79 53.70 46.77
CA VAL A 242 -0.18 53.09 45.82
C VAL A 242 -0.67 54.13 44.82
N LYS A 243 -1.03 55.33 45.28
CA LYS A 243 -1.43 56.48 44.43
C LYS A 243 -0.66 57.73 44.80
N VAL A 244 -0.42 58.56 43.79
CA VAL A 244 0.38 59.78 43.91
C VAL A 244 -0.34 60.94 43.22
N THR A 245 -0.44 62.05 43.92
CA THR A 245 -0.99 63.31 43.42
C THR A 245 0.15 64.22 42.98
N LEU A 246 0.11 64.61 41.72
CA LEU A 246 1.10 65.41 41.01
C LEU A 246 0.56 66.81 40.75
N PHE A 247 1.18 67.80 41.36
CA PHE A 247 0.86 69.21 41.19
C PHE A 247 1.77 69.84 40.13
N PRO A 248 1.22 70.59 39.16
CA PRO A 248 2.01 71.16 38.07
C PRO A 248 2.92 72.30 38.55
N LEU A 249 4.21 72.22 38.20
CA LEU A 249 5.21 73.20 38.64
C LEU A 249 4.97 74.60 38.06
N VAL A 250 4.33 74.69 36.88
CA VAL A 250 4.02 75.97 36.23
C VAL A 250 3.08 76.86 37.04
N LEU A 251 2.27 76.26 37.93
CA LEU A 251 1.42 77.01 38.86
C LEU A 251 2.22 77.62 40.02
N LEU A 252 3.43 77.12 40.28
CA LEU A 252 4.35 77.65 41.30
C LEU A 252 5.29 78.71 40.71
N ASP A 253 5.83 78.46 39.52
CA ASP A 253 6.68 79.40 38.79
C ASP A 253 6.51 79.24 37.27
N SER A 254 6.27 80.36 36.58
CA SER A 254 6.09 80.41 35.12
C SER A 254 7.28 79.89 34.29
N LYS A 255 8.48 79.83 34.87
CA LYS A 255 9.68 79.30 34.20
C LYS A 255 9.73 77.78 34.14
N ALA A 256 8.89 77.09 34.92
CA ALA A 256 8.89 75.63 34.97
C ALA A 256 8.51 75.00 33.63
N ASN A 257 9.08 73.83 33.34
CA ASN A 257 8.71 73.06 32.16
C ASN A 257 7.27 72.54 32.26
N VAL A 258 6.59 72.47 31.12
CA VAL A 258 5.18 72.05 31.02
C VAL A 258 5.02 70.79 30.20
N LEU A 259 3.97 70.03 30.50
CA LEU A 259 3.41 69.05 29.57
C LEU A 259 2.70 69.83 28.46
N VAL A 260 3.20 69.76 27.23
CA VAL A 260 2.70 70.55 26.09
C VAL A 260 1.51 69.86 25.41
N ARG A 261 1.59 68.54 25.24
CA ARG A 261 0.57 67.73 24.55
C ARG A 261 0.19 66.49 25.36
N GLU A 262 -1.11 66.23 25.46
CA GLU A 262 -1.65 64.93 25.83
C GLU A 262 -1.90 64.13 24.55
N ILE A 263 -1.82 62.81 24.64
CA ILE A 263 -2.10 61.90 23.53
C ILE A 263 -3.57 61.50 23.60
N SER A 264 -4.25 61.51 22.45
CA SER A 264 -5.66 61.18 22.33
C SER A 264 -5.96 59.74 22.76
N ASN A 265 -7.14 59.55 23.35
CA ASN A 265 -7.61 58.22 23.77
C ASN A 265 -7.73 57.24 22.60
N HIS A 266 -8.01 57.73 21.39
CA HIS A 266 -8.05 56.90 20.18
C HIS A 266 -6.70 56.27 19.89
N LEU A 267 -5.61 57.06 19.85
CA LEU A 267 -4.28 56.52 19.59
C LEU A 267 -3.76 55.63 20.73
N ILE A 268 -4.14 55.92 21.98
CA ILE A 268 -3.86 55.03 23.11
C ILE A 268 -4.52 53.67 22.89
N SER A 269 -5.80 53.65 22.50
CA SER A 269 -6.53 52.42 22.21
C SER A 269 -5.97 51.68 21.00
N ASP A 270 -5.56 52.37 19.93
CA ASP A 270 -4.98 51.74 18.75
C ASP A 270 -3.63 51.09 19.03
N THR A 271 -2.82 51.75 19.86
CA THR A 271 -1.53 51.23 20.31
C THR A 271 -1.73 49.98 21.16
N GLU A 272 -2.74 49.99 22.02
CA GLU A 272 -3.12 48.85 22.86
C GLU A 272 -3.58 47.68 22.01
N ASN A 273 -4.54 47.91 21.11
CA ASN A 273 -5.03 46.90 20.19
C ASN A 273 -3.89 46.31 19.35
N THR A 274 -2.93 47.13 18.92
CA THR A 274 -1.76 46.69 18.17
C THR A 274 -0.88 45.73 18.98
N LEU A 275 -0.50 46.11 20.21
CA LEU A 275 0.33 45.27 21.07
C LEU A 275 -0.39 43.99 21.53
N GLU A 276 -1.69 44.08 21.78
CA GLU A 276 -2.55 42.95 22.15
C GLU A 276 -2.66 41.95 21.00
N THR A 277 -2.87 42.46 19.77
CA THR A 277 -2.94 41.62 18.57
C THR A 277 -1.62 40.87 18.34
N LEU A 278 -0.48 41.55 18.46
CA LEU A 278 0.85 40.91 18.36
C LEU A 278 1.06 39.85 19.46
N HIS A 279 0.57 40.10 20.67
CA HIS A 279 0.62 39.11 21.75
C HIS A 279 -0.25 37.89 21.45
N ASN A 280 -1.49 38.09 20.99
CA ASN A 280 -2.43 37.02 20.66
C ASN A 280 -1.89 36.11 19.55
N PHE A 281 -1.20 36.66 18.55
CA PHE A 281 -0.54 35.85 17.53
C PHE A 281 0.54 34.92 18.13
N ARG A 282 1.32 35.38 19.12
CA ARG A 282 2.29 34.54 19.81
C ARG A 282 1.62 33.44 20.64
N VAL A 283 0.50 33.74 21.31
CA VAL A 283 -0.30 32.75 22.05
C VAL A 283 -0.77 31.64 21.11
N ARG A 284 -1.35 32.00 19.94
CA ARG A 284 -1.75 31.02 18.91
C ARG A 284 -0.56 30.17 18.44
N CYS A 285 0.62 30.75 18.26
CA CYS A 285 1.83 30.00 17.89
C CYS A 285 2.26 28.98 18.95
N ASN A 286 2.17 29.35 20.22
CA ASN A 286 2.46 28.44 21.33
C ASN A 286 1.45 27.29 21.39
N ASP A 287 0.16 27.59 21.17
CA ASP A 287 -0.92 26.58 21.16
C ASP A 287 -0.80 25.59 20.00
N MET A 288 -0.20 25.99 18.88
CA MET A 288 0.13 25.10 17.76
C MET A 288 1.39 24.26 18.01
N SER A 289 2.28 24.69 18.90
CA SER A 289 3.61 24.09 19.12
C SER A 289 3.63 23.15 20.34
N THR A 290 2.56 22.37 20.52
CA THR A 290 2.44 21.38 21.61
C THR A 290 3.54 20.31 21.54
N SER A 291 3.80 19.60 22.64
CA SER A 291 4.80 18.54 22.70
C SER A 291 4.60 17.48 21.62
N ASP A 292 3.34 17.08 21.39
CA ASP A 292 3.01 15.95 20.52
C ASP A 292 3.22 16.30 19.04
N ILE A 293 2.78 17.50 18.63
CA ILE A 293 3.00 18.02 17.28
C ILE A 293 4.50 18.32 17.08
N ARG A 294 5.19 18.84 18.09
CA ARG A 294 6.64 19.11 18.02
C ARG A 294 7.45 17.84 17.78
N ASN A 295 7.08 16.74 18.43
CA ASN A 295 7.74 15.46 18.27
C ASN A 295 7.43 14.81 16.92
N SER A 296 6.19 14.97 16.43
CA SER A 296 5.74 14.36 15.17
C SER A 296 6.20 15.16 13.95
N CYS A 297 6.18 16.49 14.05
CA CYS A 297 6.34 17.41 12.94
C CYS A 297 7.38 18.54 13.19
N PRO A 298 8.65 18.23 13.50
CA PRO A 298 9.62 19.19 14.01
C PRO A 298 9.93 20.35 13.05
N LYS A 299 10.01 20.08 11.75
CA LYS A 299 10.31 21.11 10.72
C LYS A 299 9.23 22.21 10.66
N ILE A 300 7.97 21.86 10.88
CA ILE A 300 6.86 22.84 10.88
C ILE A 300 6.86 23.65 12.18
N CYS A 301 7.08 22.99 13.31
CA CYS A 301 7.22 23.68 14.60
C CYS A 301 8.40 24.66 14.60
N GLN A 302 9.46 24.38 13.85
CA GLN A 302 10.55 25.33 13.64
C GLN A 302 10.08 26.59 12.90
N GLU A 303 9.29 26.47 11.83
CA GLU A 303 8.72 27.63 11.12
C GLU A 303 7.79 28.45 12.03
N ILE A 304 6.96 27.80 12.85
CA ILE A 304 6.08 28.48 13.82
C ILE A 304 6.88 29.19 14.91
N SER A 305 7.96 28.57 15.37
CA SER A 305 8.86 29.18 16.37
C SER A 305 9.59 30.40 15.79
N GLU A 306 10.05 30.32 14.54
CA GLU A 306 10.68 31.45 13.85
C GLU A 306 9.69 32.61 13.67
N PHE A 307 8.45 32.33 13.22
CA PHE A 307 7.39 33.33 13.11
C PHE A 307 7.08 34.01 14.46
N SER A 308 6.94 33.22 15.53
CA SER A 308 6.71 33.75 16.90
C SER A 308 7.87 34.64 17.38
N SER A 309 9.12 34.27 17.07
CA SER A 309 10.31 35.08 17.37
C SER A 309 10.29 36.40 16.62
N LEU A 310 10.00 36.38 15.31
CA LEU A 310 9.96 37.59 14.49
C LEU A 310 8.86 38.56 14.96
N ILE A 311 7.70 38.06 15.38
CA ILE A 311 6.65 38.90 15.99
C ILE A 311 7.17 39.55 17.28
N GLN A 312 7.91 38.82 18.10
CA GLN A 312 8.46 39.33 19.34
C GLN A 312 9.53 40.41 19.09
N ASP A 313 10.42 40.19 18.13
CA ASP A 313 11.43 41.17 17.72
C ASP A 313 10.78 42.45 17.18
N TYR A 314 9.73 42.30 16.37
CA TYR A 314 8.96 43.44 15.89
C TYR A 314 8.25 44.18 17.03
N LYS A 315 7.66 43.45 17.99
CA LYS A 315 7.04 44.05 19.19
C LYS A 315 8.05 44.91 19.95
N TYR A 316 9.28 44.41 20.17
CA TYR A 316 10.33 45.20 20.81
C TYR A 316 10.73 46.43 20.00
N SER A 317 10.87 46.30 18.67
CA SER A 317 11.14 47.45 17.81
C SER A 317 10.02 48.49 17.85
N PHE A 318 8.76 48.07 17.93
CA PHE A 318 7.60 48.94 18.03
C PHE A 318 7.57 49.67 19.37
N GLN A 319 7.81 48.95 20.48
CA GLN A 319 7.94 49.53 21.82
C GLN A 319 9.11 50.51 21.92
N GLY A 320 10.26 50.20 21.32
CA GLY A 320 11.39 51.14 21.25
C GLY A 320 11.06 52.41 20.46
N GLY A 321 10.23 52.30 19.42
CA GLY A 321 9.67 53.45 18.72
C GLY A 321 8.82 54.34 19.64
N LEU A 322 7.90 53.74 20.41
CA LEU A 322 7.09 54.44 21.42
C LEU A 322 7.97 55.11 22.48
N LEU A 323 8.96 54.39 23.02
CA LEU A 323 9.89 54.87 24.05
C LEU A 323 10.54 56.20 23.63
N SER A 324 10.97 56.30 22.37
CA SER A 324 11.61 57.51 21.83
C SER A 324 10.64 58.64 21.50
N LEU A 325 9.41 58.31 21.11
CA LEU A 325 8.46 59.25 20.53
C LEU A 325 7.53 59.90 21.56
N LEU A 326 7.11 59.16 22.59
CA LEU A 326 6.18 59.68 23.61
C LEU A 326 6.73 60.93 24.34
N PRO A 327 8.01 60.97 24.78
CA PRO A 327 8.53 62.15 25.46
C PRO A 327 8.64 63.38 24.54
N THR A 328 8.96 63.21 23.25
CA THR A 328 9.09 64.32 22.30
C THR A 328 7.74 64.93 21.94
N ILE A 329 6.70 64.11 21.78
CA ILE A 329 5.32 64.60 21.58
C ILE A 329 4.85 65.37 22.82
N ARG A 330 4.99 64.77 24.00
CA ARG A 330 4.57 65.38 25.28
C ARG A 330 5.32 66.67 25.60
N GLY A 331 6.59 66.74 25.22
CA GLY A 331 7.45 67.93 25.37
C GLY A 331 7.27 69.00 24.30
N GLY A 332 6.44 68.78 23.29
CA GLY A 332 6.14 69.78 22.25
C GLY A 332 7.02 69.73 21.00
N GLY A 333 8.03 68.84 20.95
CA GLY A 333 8.98 68.75 19.84
C GLY A 333 8.44 68.08 18.58
N GLU A 334 7.49 67.15 18.72
CA GLU A 334 6.82 66.46 17.61
C GLU A 334 5.30 66.54 17.77
N GLU A 335 4.56 66.39 16.67
CA GLU A 335 3.10 66.32 16.68
C GLU A 335 2.60 64.88 16.87
N GLU A 336 1.36 64.76 17.36
CA GLU A 336 0.71 63.46 17.60
C GLU A 336 0.59 62.61 16.33
N ILE A 337 0.56 63.24 15.14
CA ILE A 337 0.54 62.55 13.85
C ILE A 337 1.70 61.56 13.68
N ARG A 338 2.86 61.82 14.31
CA ARG A 338 4.00 60.89 14.28
C ARG A 338 3.69 59.53 14.91
N LEU A 339 2.82 59.50 15.92
CA LEU A 339 2.36 58.26 16.54
C LEU A 339 1.40 57.52 15.61
N ALA A 340 0.52 58.26 14.93
CA ALA A 340 -0.34 57.70 13.88
C ALA A 340 0.49 57.12 12.72
N GLU A 341 1.54 57.80 12.26
CA GLU A 341 2.50 57.30 11.27
C GLU A 341 3.19 56.00 11.74
N LEU A 342 3.53 55.89 13.03
CA LEU A 342 4.13 54.66 13.58
C LEU A 342 3.15 53.48 13.52
N LEU A 343 1.87 53.70 13.80
CA LEU A 343 0.82 52.70 13.68
C LEU A 343 0.58 52.32 12.22
N GLU A 344 0.53 53.31 11.32
CA GLU A 344 0.34 53.08 9.89
C GLU A 344 1.50 52.30 9.25
N ARG A 345 2.74 52.59 9.67
CA ARG A 345 3.93 51.82 9.26
C ARG A 345 3.79 50.33 9.55
N LYS A 346 3.09 49.94 10.62
CA LYS A 346 2.80 48.51 10.87
C LYS A 346 1.92 47.94 9.77
N GLU A 347 0.82 48.61 9.43
CA GLU A 347 -0.12 48.11 8.41
C GLU A 347 0.47 48.14 7.00
N GLN A 348 1.46 48.99 6.74
CA GLN A 348 2.23 48.99 5.49
C GLN A 348 3.36 47.94 5.46
N SER A 349 3.68 47.32 6.60
CA SER A 349 4.77 46.35 6.73
C SER A 349 4.32 44.89 6.51
N PRO A 350 5.26 43.92 6.42
CA PRO A 350 4.96 42.50 6.51
C PRO A 350 4.34 42.05 7.85
N PHE A 351 4.21 42.95 8.84
CA PHE A 351 3.56 42.69 10.14
C PHE A 351 2.12 43.24 10.22
N ASN A 352 1.52 43.55 9.07
CA ASN A 352 0.11 43.95 8.99
C ASN A 352 -0.82 42.82 9.44
N ASN A 353 -1.99 43.19 9.97
CA ASN A 353 -2.90 42.21 10.57
C ASN A 353 -3.43 41.19 9.57
N HIS A 354 -3.65 41.59 8.31
CA HIS A 354 -4.16 40.68 7.28
C HIS A 354 -3.17 39.55 6.98
N PHE A 355 -1.89 39.88 6.78
CA PHE A 355 -0.85 38.91 6.51
C PHE A 355 -0.62 37.98 7.70
N LEU A 356 -0.51 38.51 8.92
CA LEU A 356 -0.29 37.70 10.12
C LEU A 356 -1.44 36.71 10.36
N ASN A 357 -2.70 37.15 10.19
CA ASN A 357 -3.86 36.26 10.25
C ASN A 357 -3.81 35.21 9.15
N SER A 358 -3.58 35.62 7.89
CA SER A 358 -3.49 34.68 6.76
C SER A 358 -2.42 33.61 6.97
N TRP A 359 -1.26 33.98 7.52
CA TRP A 359 -0.18 33.05 7.81
C TRP A 359 -0.56 32.04 8.90
N ILE A 360 -1.08 32.51 10.05
CA ILE A 360 -1.50 31.61 11.14
C ILE A 360 -2.64 30.71 10.68
N ASP A 361 -3.70 31.25 10.07
CA ASP A 361 -4.88 30.47 9.70
C ASP A 361 -4.51 29.35 8.72
N LYS A 362 -3.61 29.62 7.75
CA LYS A 362 -3.11 28.59 6.84
C LYS A 362 -2.29 27.53 7.58
N LYS A 363 -1.46 27.91 8.56
CA LYS A 363 -0.69 26.95 9.38
C LYS A 363 -1.57 26.11 10.30
N GLU A 364 -2.59 26.68 10.91
CA GLU A 364 -3.57 25.94 11.74
C GLU A 364 -4.31 24.89 10.90
N VAL A 365 -4.74 25.24 9.69
CA VAL A 365 -5.38 24.29 8.76
C VAL A 365 -4.40 23.18 8.34
N GLN A 366 -3.16 23.53 8.00
CA GLN A 366 -2.12 22.54 7.68
C GLN A 366 -1.91 21.54 8.81
N LEU A 367 -1.78 22.02 10.05
CA LEU A 367 -1.59 21.15 11.22
C LEU A 367 -2.79 20.23 11.47
N LYS A 368 -4.02 20.72 11.31
CA LYS A 368 -5.23 19.89 11.45
C LYS A 368 -5.27 18.74 10.44
N ILE A 369 -4.95 19.02 9.17
CA ILE A 369 -4.90 17.98 8.12
C ILE A 369 -3.82 16.95 8.42
N LEU A 370 -2.64 17.39 8.89
CA LEU A 370 -1.56 16.48 9.25
C LEU A 370 -1.92 15.62 10.46
N ASP A 371 -2.59 16.18 11.46
CA ASP A 371 -3.07 15.43 12.62
C ASP A 371 -4.04 14.31 12.19
N GLU A 372 -4.99 14.61 11.29
CA GLU A 372 -5.87 13.59 10.70
C GLU A 372 -5.09 12.49 9.96
N TYR A 373 -4.06 12.85 9.20
CA TYR A 373 -3.21 11.90 8.49
C TYR A 373 -2.36 11.05 9.43
N LEU A 374 -1.81 11.64 10.50
CA LEU A 374 -1.06 10.92 11.53
C LEU A 374 -1.97 9.91 12.26
N ILE A 375 -3.18 10.32 12.63
CA ILE A 375 -4.19 9.42 13.22
C ILE A 375 -4.53 8.28 12.25
N TYR A 376 -4.74 8.59 10.97
CA TYR A 376 -5.04 7.59 9.95
C TYR A 376 -3.90 6.59 9.75
N LEU A 377 -2.64 7.06 9.77
CA LEU A 377 -1.43 6.27 9.51
C LEU A 377 -0.78 5.69 10.79
N ARG A 378 -1.44 5.73 11.95
CA ARG A 378 -0.87 5.28 13.25
C ARG A 378 -0.28 3.86 13.29
N GLU A 379 -0.65 3.00 12.35
CA GLU A 379 -0.15 1.62 12.21
C GLU A 379 1.16 1.53 11.40
N ILE A 380 1.55 2.63 10.77
CA ILE A 380 2.77 2.78 9.97
C ILE A 380 3.78 3.56 10.78
N THR A 381 5.05 3.20 10.68
CA THR A 381 6.13 3.92 11.35
C THR A 381 6.30 5.31 10.74
N PHE A 382 6.18 6.36 11.56
CA PHE A 382 6.39 7.74 11.13
C PHE A 382 7.80 8.20 11.49
N ALA A 383 8.60 8.57 10.48
CA ALA A 383 9.93 9.12 10.67
C ALA A 383 9.82 10.64 10.90
N SER A 384 9.98 11.07 12.15
CA SER A 384 9.89 12.50 12.52
C SER A 384 11.15 13.28 12.19
N ALA A 385 12.32 12.63 12.18
CA ALA A 385 13.60 13.23 11.81
C ALA A 385 14.30 12.50 10.66
N MET A 386 15.17 13.23 9.94
CA MET A 386 15.95 12.66 8.83
C MET A 386 16.85 11.49 9.29
N GLY A 387 17.41 11.57 10.50
CA GLY A 387 18.21 10.47 11.06
C GLY A 387 17.42 9.19 11.30
N ASP A 388 16.13 9.28 11.68
CA ASP A 388 15.27 8.11 11.85
C ASP A 388 14.97 7.46 10.51
N PHE A 389 14.69 8.28 9.49
CA PHE A 389 14.51 7.84 8.12
C PHE A 389 15.76 7.12 7.58
N GLU A 390 16.94 7.73 7.71
CA GLU A 390 18.21 7.14 7.26
C GLU A 390 18.51 5.81 7.97
N LYS A 391 18.27 5.75 9.29
CA LYS A 391 18.44 4.51 10.07
C LYS A 391 17.52 3.38 9.59
N MET A 392 16.27 3.69 9.22
CA MET A 392 15.32 2.70 8.73
C MET A 392 15.65 2.21 7.32
N VAL A 393 16.07 3.12 6.43
CA VAL A 393 16.48 2.81 5.05
C VAL A 393 17.77 2.01 5.00
N MET A 394 18.73 2.31 5.88
CA MET A 394 20.03 1.62 5.96
C MET A 394 20.01 0.35 6.83
N SER A 395 18.85 -0.05 7.35
CA SER A 395 18.74 -1.24 8.19
C SER A 395 18.96 -2.51 7.34
N PRO A 396 19.92 -3.39 7.69
CA PRO A 396 20.21 -4.60 6.92
C PRO A 396 19.07 -5.63 6.95
N SER A 397 18.13 -5.51 7.88
CA SER A 397 16.93 -6.36 7.93
C SER A 397 15.92 -6.02 6.84
N ASN A 398 15.98 -4.81 6.27
CA ASN A 398 15.03 -4.33 5.29
C ASN A 398 15.67 -4.38 3.90
N ARG A 399 15.28 -5.34 3.07
CA ARG A 399 15.67 -5.36 1.65
C ARG A 399 14.97 -4.24 0.88
N HIS A 400 13.66 -4.09 1.10
CA HIS A 400 12.86 -3.05 0.47
C HIS A 400 12.28 -2.09 1.52
N VAL A 401 12.34 -0.78 1.25
CA VAL A 401 11.69 0.23 2.09
C VAL A 401 10.84 1.13 1.20
N LEU A 402 9.53 1.17 1.46
CA LEU A 402 8.63 2.15 0.86
C LEU A 402 8.39 3.29 1.83
N CYS A 403 8.71 4.50 1.39
CA CYS A 403 8.51 5.71 2.17
C CYS A 403 7.44 6.58 1.53
N LEU A 404 6.33 6.77 2.25
CA LEU A 404 5.31 7.74 1.91
C LEU A 404 5.76 9.14 2.33
N VAL A 405 5.96 10.03 1.37
CA VAL A 405 6.40 11.40 1.64
C VAL A 405 5.23 12.35 1.46
N ILE A 406 4.84 13.02 2.53
CA ILE A 406 3.83 14.08 2.52
C ILE A 406 4.56 15.41 2.32
N TYR A 407 4.43 15.99 1.14
CA TYR A 407 5.01 17.28 0.81
C TYR A 407 4.10 18.42 1.26
N ILE A 408 4.61 19.27 2.13
CA ILE A 408 3.84 20.32 2.80
C ILE A 408 4.30 21.69 2.31
N PRO A 409 3.39 22.53 1.78
CA PRO A 409 3.74 23.87 1.33
C PRO A 409 4.40 24.70 2.45
N SER A 410 5.67 25.05 2.25
CA SER A 410 6.44 25.90 3.14
C SER A 410 6.10 27.37 2.89
N MET A 411 6.12 28.16 3.97
CA MET A 411 5.92 29.61 3.91
C MET A 411 7.20 30.36 4.32
N ARG A 412 8.37 29.78 4.02
CA ARG A 412 9.68 30.38 4.36
C ARG A 412 9.94 31.70 3.67
N PHE A 413 9.45 31.89 2.44
CA PHE A 413 9.61 33.16 1.72
C PHE A 413 8.99 34.33 2.51
N GLN A 414 7.81 34.12 3.07
CA GLN A 414 7.10 35.06 3.93
C GLN A 414 7.92 35.42 5.19
N LEU A 415 8.49 34.42 5.85
CA LEU A 415 9.35 34.63 7.04
C LEU A 415 10.62 35.40 6.68
N LYS A 416 11.23 35.11 5.52
CA LYS A 416 12.40 35.83 5.01
C LYS A 416 12.09 37.31 4.79
N ASN A 417 10.90 37.64 4.27
CA ASN A 417 10.47 39.03 4.08
C ASN A 417 10.28 39.76 5.42
N MET A 418 9.65 39.12 6.41
CA MET A 418 9.53 39.67 7.77
C MET A 418 10.91 39.94 8.39
N LYS A 419 11.84 38.98 8.27
CA LYS A 419 13.21 39.10 8.78
C LYS A 419 13.99 40.23 8.11
N LYS A 420 13.87 40.38 6.78
CA LYS A 420 14.47 41.49 6.03
C LYS A 420 13.93 42.85 6.51
N TYR A 421 12.62 42.93 6.77
CA TYR A 421 12.00 44.16 7.27
C TYR A 421 12.52 44.58 8.65
N ILE A 422 12.69 43.63 9.58
CA ILE A 422 13.26 43.93 10.91
C ILE A 422 14.67 44.50 10.79
N TRP A 423 15.51 43.95 9.90
CA TRP A 423 16.92 44.36 9.78
C TRP A 423 17.10 45.67 9.00
N ASN A 424 16.40 45.83 7.87
CA ASN A 424 16.67 46.91 6.93
C ASN A 424 15.61 48.03 6.95
N LYS A 425 14.46 47.81 7.61
CA LYS A 425 13.26 48.67 7.53
C LYS A 425 12.81 49.02 6.10
N GLU A 426 13.28 48.28 5.09
CA GLU A 426 12.84 48.42 3.71
C GLU A 426 11.43 47.84 3.57
N PRO A 427 10.49 48.54 2.91
CA PRO A 427 9.24 47.90 2.51
C PRO A 427 9.60 46.70 1.63
N GLY A 428 9.14 45.50 2.03
CA GLY A 428 9.33 44.31 1.21
C GLY A 428 8.73 44.52 -0.18
N GLU A 429 9.20 43.76 -1.18
CA GLU A 429 8.60 43.76 -2.52
C GLU A 429 7.07 43.72 -2.40
N ASN A 430 6.40 44.69 -3.03
CA ASN A 430 4.96 45.01 -2.93
C ASN A 430 4.12 43.94 -2.23
N CYS A 431 3.72 44.21 -0.97
CA CYS A 431 2.77 43.40 -0.21
C CYS A 431 1.45 43.14 -0.96
N GLN A 432 1.12 43.97 -1.97
CA GLN A 432 -0.02 43.79 -2.87
C GLN A 432 0.04 42.51 -3.74
N HIS A 433 1.22 42.03 -4.15
CA HIS A 433 1.33 40.75 -4.87
C HIS A 433 1.34 39.52 -3.94
N MET A 434 1.56 39.70 -2.62
CA MET A 434 1.39 38.62 -1.63
C MET A 434 -0.10 38.36 -1.28
N LEU A 435 -0.99 39.30 -1.61
CA LEU A 435 -2.43 39.25 -1.32
C LEU A 435 -3.24 38.41 -2.34
N GLU A 436 -2.68 38.08 -3.51
CA GLU A 436 -3.38 37.32 -4.56
C GLU A 436 -3.52 35.80 -4.29
N THR A 437 -3.18 35.32 -3.09
CA THR A 437 -3.55 33.97 -2.64
C THR A 437 -4.45 34.04 -1.42
N SER A 438 -5.53 34.81 -1.52
CA SER A 438 -6.79 34.34 -0.97
C SER A 438 -7.13 33.08 -1.76
N MET A 439 -7.02 31.93 -1.09
CA MET A 439 -7.85 30.74 -1.29
C MET A 439 -7.27 29.62 -0.43
N ILE A 440 -7.82 29.47 0.77
CA ILE A 440 -7.88 28.21 1.54
C ILE A 440 -8.22 27.00 0.63
N PRO A 441 -8.93 27.15 -0.51
CA PRO A 441 -9.08 26.10 -1.51
C PRO A 441 -7.81 25.39 -2.00
N GLY A 442 -6.61 25.98 -2.01
CA GLY A 442 -5.42 25.27 -2.54
C GLY A 442 -4.97 24.04 -1.71
N LEU A 443 -5.24 24.04 -0.40
CA LEU A 443 -4.95 22.89 0.48
C LEU A 443 -6.03 21.81 0.41
N ILE A 444 -7.27 22.17 0.05
CA ILE A 444 -8.44 21.28 0.04
C ILE A 444 -8.73 20.75 -1.38
N TYR A 445 -8.49 21.57 -2.41
CA TYR A 445 -8.57 21.25 -3.83
C TYR A 445 -7.17 20.95 -4.37
N SER A 446 -6.49 19.99 -3.76
CA SER A 446 -5.36 19.35 -4.43
C SER A 446 -5.89 18.69 -5.71
N LYS A 447 -5.35 19.03 -6.88
CA LYS A 447 -5.58 18.26 -8.11
C LYS A 447 -5.08 16.81 -8.00
N SER A 448 -4.28 16.51 -6.97
CA SER A 448 -3.70 15.21 -6.73
C SER A 448 -4.61 14.32 -5.87
N ASN A 449 -4.59 13.02 -6.17
CA ASN A 449 -5.41 12.00 -5.53
C ASN A 449 -4.81 11.59 -4.16
N VAL A 450 -4.40 12.56 -3.32
CA VAL A 450 -3.68 12.37 -2.04
C VAL A 450 -4.36 11.34 -1.16
N ASN A 451 -5.66 11.51 -0.90
CA ASN A 451 -6.41 10.59 -0.05
C ASN A 451 -6.48 9.17 -0.62
N SER A 452 -6.49 9.01 -1.94
CA SER A 452 -6.42 7.68 -2.56
C SER A 452 -5.04 7.06 -2.39
N ILE A 453 -3.96 7.83 -2.58
CA ILE A 453 -2.59 7.34 -2.39
C ILE A 453 -2.37 6.94 -0.92
N LEU A 454 -2.82 7.75 0.04
CA LEU A 454 -2.78 7.43 1.47
C LEU A 454 -3.51 6.13 1.80
N ARG A 455 -4.73 5.95 1.27
CA ARG A 455 -5.51 4.71 1.44
C ARG A 455 -4.81 3.51 0.83
N SER A 456 -4.36 3.62 -0.42
CA SER A 456 -3.66 2.54 -1.12
C SER A 456 -2.37 2.15 -0.40
N PHE A 457 -1.59 3.13 0.06
CA PHE A 457 -0.36 2.89 0.82
C PHE A 457 -0.63 2.20 2.15
N LYS A 458 -1.60 2.70 2.93
CA LYS A 458 -1.98 2.06 4.20
C LYS A 458 -2.44 0.62 4.00
N MET A 459 -3.32 0.38 3.03
CA MET A 459 -3.80 -0.98 2.73
C MET A 459 -2.66 -1.90 2.28
N PHE A 460 -1.75 -1.39 1.44
CA PHE A 460 -0.58 -2.15 1.00
C PHE A 460 0.36 -2.48 2.18
N ALA A 461 0.63 -1.53 3.07
CA ALA A 461 1.46 -1.74 4.25
C ALA A 461 0.86 -2.76 5.22
N ILE A 462 -0.45 -2.69 5.49
CA ILE A 462 -1.15 -3.65 6.37
C ILE A 462 -1.14 -5.06 5.77
N ASN A 463 -1.40 -5.18 4.46
CA ASN A 463 -1.41 -6.47 3.77
C ASN A 463 -0.05 -7.18 3.75
N ASN A 464 1.03 -6.43 3.95
CA ASN A 464 2.40 -6.93 3.91
C ASN A 464 3.10 -6.80 5.27
N LYS A 465 2.35 -6.65 6.37
CA LYS A 465 2.91 -6.48 7.71
C LYS A 465 3.73 -7.69 8.19
N ASP A 466 3.37 -8.88 7.72
CA ASP A 466 4.04 -10.14 8.09
C ASP A 466 5.27 -10.44 7.21
N GLU A 467 5.52 -9.64 6.17
CA GLU A 467 6.67 -9.81 5.28
C GLU A 467 7.95 -9.25 5.94
N THR A 468 8.97 -10.09 6.09
CA THR A 468 10.19 -9.73 6.84
C THR A 468 11.19 -8.90 6.03
N SER A 469 11.03 -8.86 4.70
CA SER A 469 11.98 -8.22 3.78
C SER A 469 11.60 -6.78 3.38
N SER A 470 10.38 -6.35 3.72
CA SER A 470 9.84 -5.05 3.32
C SER A 470 9.42 -4.22 4.53
N SER A 471 9.75 -2.93 4.52
CA SER A 471 9.36 -1.98 5.57
C SER A 471 8.58 -0.79 4.98
N PHE A 472 7.59 -0.31 5.72
CA PHE A 472 6.71 0.78 5.32
C PHE A 472 6.85 1.93 6.31
N ILE A 473 7.23 3.09 5.80
CA ILE A 473 7.45 4.28 6.61
C ILE A 473 6.72 5.47 6.00
N ALA A 474 6.35 6.43 6.84
CA ALA A 474 5.79 7.71 6.40
C ALA A 474 6.65 8.85 6.95
N MET A 475 6.79 9.92 6.18
CA MET A 475 7.46 11.13 6.63
C MET A 475 6.83 12.37 6.00
N GLN A 476 7.18 13.52 6.54
CA GLN A 476 6.78 14.82 6.00
C GLN A 476 7.98 15.64 5.55
N GLU A 477 7.84 16.32 4.42
CA GLU A 477 8.89 17.18 3.87
C GLU A 477 8.32 18.56 3.45
N PRO A 478 8.86 19.68 3.96
CA PRO A 478 8.50 21.00 3.47
C PRO A 478 8.89 21.18 2.00
N THR A 479 8.04 21.81 1.20
CA THR A 479 8.28 22.07 -0.23
C THR A 479 7.93 23.51 -0.60
N ASP A 480 8.56 24.04 -1.64
CA ASP A 480 8.20 25.34 -2.23
C ASP A 480 6.95 25.26 -3.12
N ALA A 481 6.39 24.05 -3.32
CA ALA A 481 5.15 23.87 -4.04
C ALA A 481 3.97 24.53 -3.30
N LYS A 482 3.01 25.05 -4.08
CA LYS A 482 1.83 25.76 -3.55
C LYS A 482 0.74 24.82 -3.02
N GLU A 483 0.76 23.56 -3.41
CA GLU A 483 -0.27 22.56 -3.09
C GLU A 483 0.35 21.40 -2.29
N LEU A 484 -0.49 20.77 -1.46
CA LEU A 484 -0.12 19.55 -0.75
C LEU A 484 -0.09 18.38 -1.73
N SER A 485 0.99 17.60 -1.72
CA SER A 485 1.16 16.43 -2.59
C SER A 485 1.80 15.27 -1.83
N VAL A 486 1.61 14.06 -2.33
CA VAL A 486 2.18 12.85 -1.73
C VAL A 486 2.87 12.03 -2.82
N SER A 487 4.05 11.51 -2.51
CA SER A 487 4.73 10.51 -3.34
C SER A 487 5.16 9.31 -2.52
N ILE A 488 5.49 8.22 -3.21
CA ILE A 488 6.03 7.01 -2.59
C ILE A 488 7.43 6.80 -3.15
N LEU A 489 8.42 6.85 -2.26
CA LEU A 489 9.80 6.52 -2.58
C LEU A 489 10.03 5.03 -2.36
N HIS A 490 10.77 4.40 -3.26
CA HIS A 490 11.20 3.00 -3.13
C HIS A 490 12.71 2.93 -2.99
N TYR A 491 13.15 2.29 -1.90
CA TYR A 491 14.53 1.96 -1.64
C TYR A 491 14.71 0.45 -1.68
N GLU A 492 15.79 -0.01 -2.31
CA GLU A 492 16.24 -1.40 -2.29
C GLU A 492 17.69 -1.43 -1.79
N ASP A 493 17.97 -2.22 -0.76
CA ASP A 493 19.29 -2.38 -0.14
C ASP A 493 19.94 -1.01 0.17
N GLY A 494 19.13 -0.06 0.67
CA GLY A 494 19.53 1.31 1.02
C GLY A 494 19.65 2.30 -0.15
N VAL A 495 19.43 1.86 -1.40
CA VAL A 495 19.54 2.70 -2.61
C VAL A 495 18.17 3.11 -3.14
N CYS A 496 17.96 4.41 -3.39
CA CYS A 496 16.72 4.91 -3.98
C CYS A 496 16.58 4.42 -5.44
N LYS A 497 15.59 3.56 -5.69
CA LYS A 497 15.26 3.02 -7.02
C LYS A 497 14.26 3.89 -7.76
N SER A 498 13.24 4.37 -7.05
CA SER A 498 12.19 5.21 -7.63
C SER A 498 11.77 6.30 -6.66
N LYS A 499 11.48 7.49 -7.21
CA LYS A 499 10.95 8.64 -6.47
C LYS A 499 9.44 8.82 -6.61
N ASP A 500 8.82 8.09 -7.54
CA ASP A 500 7.38 8.08 -7.80
C ASP A 500 6.93 6.64 -8.03
N TYR A 501 7.15 5.80 -7.02
CA TYR A 501 6.76 4.40 -7.07
C TYR A 501 5.23 4.27 -7.10
N GLN A 502 4.71 3.60 -8.13
CA GLN A 502 3.28 3.30 -8.23
C GLN A 502 3.00 1.94 -7.60
N LEU A 503 2.14 1.93 -6.57
CA LEU A 503 1.68 0.70 -5.95
C LEU A 503 0.88 -0.16 -6.95
N PRO A 504 0.98 -1.49 -6.89
CA PRO A 504 0.20 -2.38 -7.72
C PRO A 504 -1.30 -2.24 -7.43
N SER A 505 -2.12 -2.12 -8.48
CA SER A 505 -3.58 -2.16 -8.32
C SER A 505 -4.06 -3.57 -7.95
N ALA A 506 -5.31 -3.69 -7.49
CA ALA A 506 -5.92 -5.00 -7.32
C ALA A 506 -6.02 -5.72 -8.69
N PRO A 507 -5.86 -7.05 -8.73
CA PRO A 507 -6.26 -7.85 -9.88
C PRO A 507 -7.76 -7.68 -10.17
N GLY A 508 -8.16 -7.88 -11.43
CA GLY A 508 -9.56 -7.75 -11.82
C GLY A 508 -10.47 -8.80 -11.18
N LYS A 509 -11.78 -8.57 -11.28
CA LYS A 509 -12.80 -9.46 -10.72
C LYS A 509 -12.65 -10.88 -11.25
N VAL A 510 -12.79 -11.86 -10.36
CA VAL A 510 -12.71 -13.28 -10.71
C VAL A 510 -13.96 -13.70 -11.46
N THR A 511 -13.77 -14.42 -12.57
CA THR A 511 -14.81 -15.00 -13.41
C THR A 511 -14.67 -16.51 -13.45
N VAL A 512 -15.78 -17.23 -13.54
CA VAL A 512 -15.79 -18.71 -13.60
C VAL A 512 -15.79 -19.16 -15.05
N ALA A 513 -14.85 -20.03 -15.41
CA ALA A 513 -14.88 -20.76 -16.67
C ALA A 513 -15.87 -21.93 -16.52
N GLU A 514 -17.15 -21.68 -16.77
CA GLU A 514 -18.22 -22.64 -16.49
C GLU A 514 -18.01 -23.99 -17.18
N ASP A 515 -17.55 -24.00 -18.43
CA ASP A 515 -17.35 -25.22 -19.23
C ASP A 515 -16.16 -26.09 -18.79
N GLU A 516 -15.25 -25.51 -18.00
CA GLU A 516 -14.07 -26.17 -17.44
C GLU A 516 -14.29 -26.61 -15.98
N SER A 517 -15.36 -26.13 -15.34
CA SER A 517 -15.69 -26.41 -13.93
C SER A 517 -16.44 -27.73 -13.75
N TRP A 518 -16.14 -28.42 -12.65
CA TRP A 518 -16.65 -29.74 -12.25
C TRP A 518 -17.51 -29.65 -10.98
N HIS A 519 -17.92 -30.83 -10.49
CA HIS A 519 -18.62 -30.96 -9.21
C HIS A 519 -17.73 -30.75 -7.98
N ASP A 520 -16.44 -31.01 -8.13
CA ASP A 520 -15.42 -30.98 -7.08
C ASP A 520 -14.31 -29.98 -7.40
N CYS A 521 -14.40 -29.29 -8.55
CA CYS A 521 -13.41 -28.32 -8.98
C CYS A 521 -14.07 -27.12 -9.65
N VAL A 522 -13.50 -25.92 -9.48
CA VAL A 522 -13.94 -24.70 -10.19
C VAL A 522 -12.73 -24.07 -10.87
N THR A 523 -12.83 -23.84 -12.17
CA THR A 523 -11.79 -23.11 -12.92
C THR A 523 -12.14 -21.63 -12.96
N ILE A 524 -11.23 -20.80 -12.49
CA ILE A 524 -11.40 -19.36 -12.34
C ILE A 524 -10.39 -18.59 -13.19
N ARG A 525 -10.77 -17.39 -13.64
CA ARG A 525 -9.96 -16.48 -14.45
C ARG A 525 -10.08 -15.05 -13.95
N TRP A 526 -9.02 -14.27 -14.05
CA TRP A 526 -8.99 -12.85 -13.70
C TRP A 526 -8.15 -12.05 -14.70
N SER A 527 -8.22 -10.73 -14.64
CA SER A 527 -7.28 -9.86 -15.38
C SER A 527 -6.11 -9.45 -14.48
N PRO A 528 -4.90 -9.25 -15.03
CA PRO A 528 -3.78 -8.72 -14.26
C PRO A 528 -4.09 -7.31 -13.72
N PRO A 529 -3.33 -6.82 -12.73
CA PRO A 529 -3.38 -5.43 -12.29
C PRO A 529 -3.18 -4.45 -13.46
N GLU A 530 -3.93 -3.35 -13.45
CA GLU A 530 -3.83 -2.30 -14.48
C GLU A 530 -2.52 -1.50 -14.36
N HIS A 531 -2.03 -1.29 -13.14
CA HIS A 531 -0.83 -0.49 -12.85
C HIS A 531 0.04 -1.12 -11.75
N GLY A 532 1.32 -0.76 -11.71
CA GLY A 532 2.24 -0.99 -10.58
C GLY A 532 2.79 -2.42 -10.41
N ALA A 533 2.53 -3.34 -11.34
CA ALA A 533 3.04 -4.71 -11.28
C ALA A 533 3.85 -5.11 -12.54
N ALA A 534 5.00 -5.78 -12.35
CA ALA A 534 5.95 -6.16 -13.41
C ALA A 534 5.45 -7.34 -14.29
N PRO A 535 6.08 -7.68 -15.44
CA PRO A 535 5.56 -8.66 -16.41
C PRO A 535 5.52 -10.13 -15.96
N THR A 536 6.29 -10.52 -14.92
CA THR A 536 6.37 -11.90 -14.41
C THR A 536 5.73 -11.97 -13.02
N GLN A 537 4.47 -12.40 -12.95
CA GLN A 537 3.64 -12.30 -11.74
C GLN A 537 3.26 -13.67 -11.19
N VAL A 538 3.42 -13.83 -9.88
CA VAL A 538 2.86 -14.95 -9.12
C VAL A 538 1.60 -14.44 -8.41
N TYR A 539 0.48 -15.12 -8.63
CA TYR A 539 -0.80 -14.83 -8.01
C TYR A 539 -1.05 -15.75 -6.82
N ARG A 540 -1.55 -15.16 -5.75
CA ARG A 540 -2.10 -15.85 -4.58
C ARG A 540 -3.61 -15.82 -4.67
N VAL A 541 -4.22 -16.99 -4.80
CA VAL A 541 -5.67 -17.18 -4.82
C VAL A 541 -6.09 -17.72 -3.46
N THR A 542 -6.94 -16.99 -2.75
CA THR A 542 -7.53 -17.44 -1.49
C THR A 542 -9.00 -17.79 -1.71
N TYR A 543 -9.44 -18.91 -1.12
CA TYR A 543 -10.83 -19.34 -1.21
C TYR A 543 -11.34 -19.98 0.09
N LYS A 544 -12.61 -19.75 0.40
CA LYS A 544 -13.31 -20.38 1.52
C LYS A 544 -14.77 -20.63 1.17
N GLU A 545 -15.40 -21.59 1.85
CA GLU A 545 -16.84 -21.82 1.71
C GLU A 545 -17.63 -20.62 2.28
N SER A 546 -18.65 -20.13 1.55
CA SER A 546 -19.32 -18.86 1.84
C SER A 546 -19.95 -18.78 3.24
N GLU A 547 -20.37 -19.92 3.80
CA GLU A 547 -21.08 -20.02 5.09
C GLU A 547 -20.20 -20.63 6.21
N SER A 548 -18.89 -20.77 5.97
CA SER A 548 -17.95 -21.39 6.90
C SER A 548 -17.04 -20.36 7.58
N ASP A 549 -16.83 -20.53 8.89
CA ASP A 549 -15.84 -19.78 9.69
C ASP A 549 -14.41 -20.33 9.56
N GLN A 550 -14.19 -21.34 8.71
CA GLN A 550 -12.86 -21.91 8.48
C GLN A 550 -11.92 -20.90 7.80
N SER A 551 -10.62 -21.04 8.10
CA SER A 551 -9.55 -20.28 7.45
C SER A 551 -9.54 -20.52 5.95
N ALA A 552 -9.31 -19.45 5.17
CA ALA A 552 -9.24 -19.55 3.73
C ALA A 552 -8.06 -20.42 3.27
N ASN A 553 -8.33 -21.31 2.31
CA ASN A 553 -7.30 -22.07 1.61
C ASN A 553 -6.57 -21.18 0.61
N THR A 554 -5.31 -21.50 0.32
CA THR A 554 -4.46 -20.71 -0.58
C THR A 554 -3.88 -21.56 -1.70
N VAL A 555 -3.95 -21.06 -2.94
CA VAL A 555 -3.38 -21.66 -4.15
C VAL A 555 -2.53 -20.61 -4.86
N TRP A 556 -1.42 -21.05 -5.46
CA TRP A 556 -0.50 -20.20 -6.20
C TRP A 556 -0.64 -20.44 -7.71
N SER A 557 -0.58 -19.38 -8.52
CA SER A 557 -0.59 -19.47 -9.98
C SER A 557 0.41 -18.49 -10.60
N ASP A 558 1.12 -18.92 -11.63
CA ASP A 558 1.99 -18.08 -12.46
C ASP A 558 1.26 -17.50 -13.69
N THR A 559 -0.05 -17.72 -13.79
CA THR A 559 -0.91 -17.26 -14.88
C THR A 559 -2.21 -16.66 -14.35
N CYS A 560 -2.97 -15.95 -15.19
CA CYS A 560 -4.24 -15.32 -14.81
C CYS A 560 -5.45 -16.29 -14.75
N HIS A 561 -5.18 -17.57 -14.54
CA HIS A 561 -6.20 -18.60 -14.33
C HIS A 561 -5.68 -19.67 -13.37
N THR A 562 -6.60 -20.36 -12.69
CA THR A 562 -6.29 -21.57 -11.92
C THR A 562 -7.53 -22.43 -11.74
N THR A 563 -7.35 -23.70 -11.40
CA THR A 563 -8.43 -24.62 -11.04
C THR A 563 -8.33 -24.97 -9.57
N LEU A 564 -9.36 -24.60 -8.81
CA LEU A 564 -9.51 -24.97 -7.41
C LEU A 564 -10.12 -26.38 -7.38
N CYS A 565 -9.45 -27.35 -6.75
CA CYS A 565 -9.89 -28.75 -6.70
C CYS A 565 -10.24 -29.19 -5.27
N ASN A 566 -10.80 -30.41 -5.13
CA ASN A 566 -11.21 -31.01 -3.85
C ASN A 566 -12.29 -30.21 -3.11
N LEU A 567 -13.19 -29.59 -3.85
CA LEU A 567 -14.32 -28.80 -3.35
C LEU A 567 -15.56 -29.68 -3.14
N THR A 568 -16.50 -29.22 -2.32
CA THR A 568 -17.77 -29.91 -2.10
C THR A 568 -18.77 -29.60 -3.22
N PRO A 569 -19.50 -30.61 -3.75
CA PRO A 569 -20.50 -30.38 -4.79
C PRO A 569 -21.69 -29.51 -4.36
N ASN A 570 -22.20 -28.70 -5.30
CA ASN A 570 -23.31 -27.75 -5.10
C ASN A 570 -23.05 -26.65 -4.03
N THR A 571 -21.79 -26.33 -3.76
CA THR A 571 -21.40 -25.43 -2.66
C THR A 571 -20.87 -24.11 -3.19
N LYS A 572 -21.18 -23.03 -2.47
CA LYS A 572 -20.71 -21.67 -2.77
C LYS A 572 -19.39 -21.39 -2.06
N TYR A 573 -18.45 -20.81 -2.79
CA TYR A 573 -17.13 -20.42 -2.31
C TYR A 573 -16.91 -18.94 -2.60
N GLN A 574 -16.33 -18.24 -1.62
CA GLN A 574 -15.80 -16.90 -1.78
C GLN A 574 -14.34 -17.00 -2.22
N VAL A 575 -14.00 -16.33 -3.32
CA VAL A 575 -12.66 -16.33 -3.90
C VAL A 575 -12.13 -14.91 -4.01
N ALA A 576 -10.87 -14.72 -3.64
CA ALA A 576 -10.13 -13.47 -3.83
C ALA A 576 -8.73 -13.75 -4.41
N VAL A 577 -8.20 -12.82 -5.18
CA VAL A 577 -6.89 -12.94 -5.84
C VAL A 577 -6.01 -11.75 -5.49
N GLN A 578 -4.73 -12.02 -5.23
CA GLN A 578 -3.68 -11.04 -5.04
C GLN A 578 -2.50 -11.34 -5.95
N VAL A 579 -1.75 -10.32 -6.35
CA VAL A 579 -0.48 -10.51 -7.05
C VAL A 579 0.68 -10.28 -6.10
N TRP A 580 1.74 -11.08 -6.21
CA TRP A 580 3.04 -10.78 -5.62
C TRP A 580 3.85 -9.86 -6.53
N CYS A 581 4.26 -8.71 -6.00
CA CYS A 581 5.20 -7.78 -6.63
C CYS A 581 6.54 -7.84 -5.92
N GLU A 582 7.56 -7.20 -6.50
CA GLU A 582 8.94 -7.15 -5.95
C GLU A 582 8.99 -6.75 -4.46
N VAL A 583 8.07 -5.87 -4.03
CA VAL A 583 8.01 -5.33 -2.67
C VAL A 583 6.97 -6.03 -1.77
N GLY A 584 6.05 -6.83 -2.34
CA GLY A 584 4.99 -7.52 -1.58
C GLY A 584 3.69 -7.74 -2.36
N TYR A 585 2.67 -8.26 -1.67
CA TYR A 585 1.33 -8.53 -2.20
C TYR A 585 0.50 -7.28 -2.46
N SER A 586 -0.22 -7.25 -3.57
CA SER A 586 -1.25 -6.23 -3.83
C SER A 586 -2.43 -6.32 -2.84
N THR A 587 -3.32 -5.33 -2.92
CA THR A 587 -4.67 -5.47 -2.38
C THR A 587 -5.42 -6.61 -3.07
N CYS A 588 -6.35 -7.24 -2.35
CA CYS A 588 -7.21 -8.29 -2.89
C CYS A 588 -8.11 -7.74 -4.00
N SER A 589 -8.40 -8.58 -4.99
CA SER A 589 -9.54 -8.39 -5.89
C SER A 589 -10.86 -8.35 -5.11
N ASP A 590 -11.92 -7.86 -5.74
CA ASP A 590 -13.27 -8.02 -5.22
C ASP A 590 -13.58 -9.49 -4.93
N ILE A 591 -14.18 -9.76 -3.77
CA ILE A 591 -14.60 -11.11 -3.39
C ILE A 591 -15.67 -11.56 -4.38
N SER A 592 -15.38 -12.65 -5.07
CA SER A 592 -16.26 -13.24 -6.06
C SER A 592 -16.85 -14.53 -5.52
N GLU A 593 -18.18 -14.68 -5.61
CA GLU A 593 -18.86 -15.91 -5.24
C GLU A 593 -18.87 -16.87 -6.44
N VAL A 594 -18.28 -18.04 -6.26
CA VAL A 594 -18.25 -19.13 -7.25
C VAL A 594 -18.98 -20.34 -6.70
N LYS A 595 -19.58 -21.15 -7.56
CA LYS A 595 -20.35 -22.33 -7.14
C LYS A 595 -19.89 -23.57 -7.89
N THR A 596 -19.61 -24.65 -7.18
CA THR A 596 -19.33 -25.97 -7.78
C THR A 596 -20.58 -26.53 -8.45
N ARG A 597 -20.41 -27.37 -9.47
CA ARG A 597 -21.54 -28.02 -10.14
C ARG A 597 -22.22 -29.03 -9.20
N PRO A 598 -23.52 -29.30 -9.39
CA PRO A 598 -24.27 -30.15 -8.46
C PRO A 598 -23.97 -31.65 -8.58
N ALA A 599 -23.44 -32.09 -9.72
CA ALA A 599 -23.17 -33.49 -9.99
C ALA A 599 -22.02 -33.68 -10.97
N SER A 600 -21.39 -34.85 -10.90
CA SER A 600 -20.42 -35.34 -11.88
C SER A 600 -21.04 -35.49 -13.29
N PRO A 601 -20.24 -35.52 -14.36
CA PRO A 601 -20.75 -35.81 -15.70
C PRO A 601 -21.42 -37.21 -15.74
N PRO A 602 -22.50 -37.38 -16.52
CA PRO A 602 -23.00 -38.72 -16.85
C PRO A 602 -21.96 -39.54 -17.61
N GLY A 603 -22.18 -40.86 -17.72
CA GLY A 603 -21.33 -41.72 -18.55
C GLY A 603 -21.30 -41.31 -20.02
N ILE A 604 -20.28 -41.80 -20.75
CA ILE A 604 -20.18 -41.61 -22.20
C ILE A 604 -21.44 -42.21 -22.86
N PRO A 605 -22.18 -41.46 -23.69
CA PRO A 605 -23.38 -41.99 -24.31
C PRO A 605 -23.01 -43.06 -25.33
N THR A 606 -23.45 -44.30 -25.15
CA THR A 606 -23.33 -45.36 -26.15
C THR A 606 -24.39 -45.19 -27.23
N VAL A 607 -24.00 -45.37 -28.49
CA VAL A 607 -24.89 -45.19 -29.64
C VAL A 607 -25.29 -46.56 -30.18
N HIS A 608 -26.59 -46.85 -30.17
CA HIS A 608 -27.16 -48.05 -30.78
C HIS A 608 -27.97 -47.67 -32.02
N LEU A 609 -27.60 -48.19 -33.17
CA LEU A 609 -28.37 -47.99 -34.40
C LEU A 609 -29.63 -48.86 -34.36
N ILE A 610 -30.82 -48.24 -34.37
CA ILE A 610 -32.09 -48.96 -34.44
C ILE A 610 -32.53 -49.11 -35.90
N SER A 611 -32.32 -48.07 -36.70
CA SER A 611 -32.60 -48.07 -38.14
C SER A 611 -31.65 -47.08 -38.85
N PRO A 612 -31.60 -47.08 -40.20
CA PRO A 612 -30.70 -46.20 -40.97
C PRO A 612 -30.85 -44.70 -40.66
N THR A 613 -31.99 -44.30 -40.10
CA THR A 613 -32.29 -42.89 -39.76
C THR A 613 -32.53 -42.67 -38.27
N THR A 614 -32.36 -43.69 -37.41
CA THR A 614 -32.73 -43.61 -35.99
C THR A 614 -31.67 -44.27 -35.10
N VAL A 615 -31.11 -43.48 -34.17
CA VAL A 615 -30.22 -43.98 -33.12
C VAL A 615 -30.85 -43.86 -31.74
N GLN A 616 -30.57 -44.84 -30.90
CA GLN A 616 -30.80 -44.76 -29.47
C GLN A 616 -29.48 -44.55 -28.76
N LEU A 617 -29.35 -43.41 -28.10
CA LEU A 617 -28.29 -43.13 -27.15
C LEU A 617 -28.65 -43.78 -25.82
N ARG A 618 -27.70 -44.40 -25.13
CA ARG A 618 -27.82 -44.84 -23.73
C ARG A 618 -26.64 -44.31 -22.92
N TRP A 619 -26.82 -43.99 -21.66
CA TRP A 619 -25.73 -43.53 -20.78
C TRP A 619 -25.94 -44.03 -19.35
N SER A 620 -24.91 -43.96 -18.52
CA SER A 620 -25.04 -44.17 -17.08
C SER A 620 -25.31 -42.85 -16.35
N PRO A 621 -26.04 -42.87 -15.21
CA PRO A 621 -26.23 -41.68 -14.39
C PRO A 621 -24.90 -41.13 -13.83
N PRO A 622 -24.88 -39.86 -13.39
CA PRO A 622 -23.75 -39.30 -12.64
C PRO A 622 -23.38 -40.19 -11.43
N LEU A 623 -22.07 -40.45 -11.25
CA LEU A 623 -21.56 -41.27 -10.15
C LEU A 623 -21.67 -40.55 -8.79
N ILE A 624 -21.41 -39.23 -8.81
CA ILE A 624 -21.44 -38.37 -7.62
C ILE A 624 -22.48 -37.27 -7.86
N MET A 625 -23.35 -37.08 -6.86
CA MET A 625 -24.39 -36.05 -6.82
C MET A 625 -24.42 -35.43 -5.43
N ALA A 626 -24.60 -34.12 -5.34
CA ALA A 626 -24.69 -33.45 -4.04
C ALA A 626 -25.95 -33.94 -3.27
N PRO A 627 -25.89 -34.12 -1.94
CA PRO A 627 -27.00 -34.64 -1.13
C PRO A 627 -28.27 -33.79 -1.21
N THR A 628 -28.11 -32.49 -1.45
CA THR A 628 -29.19 -31.51 -1.54
C THR A 628 -29.81 -31.40 -2.94
N CYS A 629 -29.33 -32.20 -3.90
CA CYS A 629 -29.76 -32.14 -5.29
C CYS A 629 -30.61 -33.35 -5.69
N SER A 630 -31.70 -33.11 -6.41
CA SER A 630 -32.46 -34.15 -7.12
C SER A 630 -32.28 -33.99 -8.63
N LEU A 631 -31.92 -35.08 -9.30
CA LEU A 631 -31.86 -35.16 -10.76
C LEU A 631 -33.27 -35.00 -11.34
N LYS A 632 -33.44 -34.13 -12.34
CA LYS A 632 -34.75 -33.88 -12.97
C LYS A 632 -34.84 -34.45 -14.38
N ASN A 633 -33.88 -34.08 -15.23
CA ASN A 633 -33.82 -34.51 -16.62
C ASN A 633 -32.37 -34.48 -17.14
N TYR A 634 -32.16 -34.99 -18.35
CA TYR A 634 -30.89 -34.94 -19.07
C TYR A 634 -31.00 -34.07 -20.30
N THR A 635 -29.99 -33.24 -20.57
CA THR A 635 -29.86 -32.49 -21.81
C THR A 635 -28.86 -33.20 -22.74
N VAL A 636 -29.32 -33.54 -23.95
CA VAL A 636 -28.50 -34.19 -24.98
C VAL A 636 -28.13 -33.18 -26.08
N ARG A 637 -26.84 -33.11 -26.42
CA ARG A 637 -26.32 -32.29 -27.53
C ARG A 637 -25.67 -33.15 -28.61
N GLN A 638 -25.78 -32.68 -29.86
CA GLN A 638 -25.23 -33.32 -31.06
C GLN A 638 -24.41 -32.30 -31.85
N LYS A 639 -23.26 -32.71 -32.38
CA LYS A 639 -22.44 -31.93 -33.32
C LYS A 639 -22.31 -32.69 -34.65
N LYS A 640 -22.45 -31.97 -35.78
CA LYS A 640 -22.19 -32.47 -37.14
C LYS A 640 -20.82 -31.96 -37.61
N GLU A 641 -19.88 -32.86 -37.91
CA GLU A 641 -18.53 -32.47 -38.36
C GLU A 641 -18.55 -31.68 -39.68
N SER A 642 -19.53 -31.92 -40.56
CA SER A 642 -19.63 -31.25 -41.87
C SER A 642 -20.08 -29.77 -41.82
N GLN A 643 -20.53 -29.26 -40.67
CA GLN A 643 -21.08 -27.90 -40.53
C GLN A 643 -20.30 -26.98 -39.57
N GLY A 644 -19.12 -27.41 -39.08
CA GLY A 644 -18.30 -26.58 -38.17
C GLY A 644 -18.71 -26.69 -36.69
N GLU A 645 -18.07 -25.89 -35.83
CA GLU A 645 -17.86 -26.15 -34.40
C GLU A 645 -19.09 -26.17 -33.46
N GLU A 646 -20.31 -25.92 -33.94
CA GLU A 646 -21.47 -25.67 -33.08
C GLU A 646 -22.21 -26.94 -32.59
N TRP A 647 -22.50 -26.98 -31.29
CA TRP A 647 -23.31 -28.02 -30.66
C TRP A 647 -24.80 -27.68 -30.72
N ILE A 648 -25.61 -28.58 -31.29
CA ILE A 648 -27.07 -28.44 -31.36
C ILE A 648 -27.71 -29.19 -30.19
N THR A 649 -28.50 -28.49 -29.37
CA THR A 649 -29.29 -29.13 -28.30
C THR A 649 -30.52 -29.79 -28.90
N LYS A 650 -30.70 -31.10 -28.66
CA LYS A 650 -31.70 -31.91 -29.37
C LYS A 650 -32.90 -32.28 -28.51
N LYS A 651 -32.73 -32.53 -27.21
CA LYS A 651 -33.82 -32.97 -26.30
C LYS A 651 -33.45 -32.81 -24.83
N ASP A 652 -34.46 -32.49 -24.03
CA ASP A 652 -34.45 -32.65 -22.57
C ASP A 652 -35.32 -33.87 -22.19
N GLN A 653 -34.75 -34.87 -21.50
CA GLN A 653 -35.41 -36.15 -21.20
C GLN A 653 -35.61 -36.41 -19.71
N VAL A 654 -36.83 -36.83 -19.32
CA VAL A 654 -37.24 -37.13 -17.94
C VAL A 654 -36.56 -38.40 -17.39
N MET A 655 -36.39 -38.47 -16.06
CA MET A 655 -35.62 -39.45 -15.26
C MET A 655 -35.66 -40.93 -15.67
N ASP A 656 -36.80 -41.46 -16.13
CA ASP A 656 -37.04 -42.93 -16.11
C ASP A 656 -36.36 -43.72 -17.23
N TYR A 657 -35.70 -43.04 -18.17
CA TYR A 657 -35.04 -43.69 -19.29
C TYR A 657 -33.68 -43.04 -19.48
N TYR A 658 -32.60 -43.70 -19.04
CA TYR A 658 -31.21 -43.32 -19.35
C TYR A 658 -30.88 -43.52 -20.85
N SER A 659 -31.84 -43.21 -21.73
CA SER A 659 -31.79 -43.45 -23.15
C SER A 659 -32.59 -42.43 -23.96
N CYS A 660 -31.98 -41.91 -25.02
CA CYS A 660 -32.61 -40.98 -25.96
C CYS A 660 -32.66 -41.52 -27.38
N THR A 661 -33.86 -41.59 -27.95
CA THR A 661 -34.02 -41.86 -29.39
C THR A 661 -33.99 -40.55 -30.17
N LEU A 662 -33.06 -40.46 -31.12
CA LEU A 662 -32.84 -39.32 -32.01
C LEU A 662 -32.91 -39.78 -33.47
N THR A 663 -33.53 -38.95 -34.30
CA THR A 663 -33.54 -39.14 -35.76
C THR A 663 -32.33 -38.46 -36.37
N ILE A 664 -31.56 -39.21 -37.17
CA ILE A 664 -30.40 -38.73 -37.89
C ILE A 664 -30.75 -38.53 -39.37
N SER A 665 -30.25 -37.44 -39.95
CA SER A 665 -30.53 -37.05 -41.34
C SER A 665 -29.33 -37.13 -42.30
N SER A 666 -28.19 -37.72 -41.92
CA SER A 666 -27.00 -37.81 -42.79
C SER A 666 -26.01 -38.91 -42.38
N ASP A 667 -25.30 -39.47 -43.37
CA ASP A 667 -24.17 -40.43 -43.22
C ASP A 667 -22.87 -39.78 -42.70
N SER A 668 -22.91 -38.49 -42.38
CA SER A 668 -21.77 -37.74 -41.85
C SER A 668 -21.42 -38.16 -40.41
N PRO A 669 -20.13 -38.11 -40.00
CA PRO A 669 -19.74 -38.35 -38.61
C PRO A 669 -20.45 -37.40 -37.64
N LEU A 670 -20.92 -37.95 -36.53
CA LEU A 670 -21.67 -37.26 -35.49
C LEU A 670 -21.01 -37.43 -34.14
N THR A 671 -21.12 -36.39 -33.31
CA THR A 671 -20.65 -36.43 -31.93
C THR A 671 -21.79 -36.16 -30.98
N PHE A 672 -21.94 -36.99 -29.95
CA PHE A 672 -22.99 -36.85 -28.93
C PHE A 672 -22.40 -36.63 -27.54
N THR A 673 -23.04 -35.75 -26.75
CA THR A 673 -22.73 -35.50 -25.34
C THR A 673 -24.01 -35.34 -24.51
N VAL A 674 -23.93 -35.66 -23.22
CA VAL A 674 -25.08 -35.64 -22.30
C VAL A 674 -24.70 -34.92 -21.01
N ALA A 675 -25.60 -34.12 -20.46
CA ALA A 675 -25.46 -33.52 -19.14
C ALA A 675 -26.71 -33.78 -18.29
N ALA A 676 -26.52 -33.90 -16.98
CA ALA A 676 -27.60 -34.05 -16.01
C ALA A 676 -28.04 -32.67 -15.50
N ASN A 677 -29.35 -32.42 -15.43
CA ASN A 677 -29.90 -31.21 -14.84
C ASN A 677 -30.53 -31.52 -13.48
N CYS A 678 -30.07 -30.84 -12.44
CA CYS A 678 -30.55 -30.94 -11.08
C CYS A 678 -31.25 -29.62 -10.71
N ASN A 679 -32.58 -29.55 -10.70
CA ASN A 679 -33.26 -28.30 -10.31
C ASN A 679 -33.48 -28.27 -8.78
N PRO A 680 -33.29 -27.12 -8.10
CA PRO A 680 -32.85 -25.81 -8.62
C PRO A 680 -31.31 -25.62 -8.64
N ALA A 681 -30.53 -26.67 -8.43
CA ALA A 681 -29.09 -26.61 -8.21
C ALA A 681 -28.22 -26.30 -9.45
N GLY A 682 -28.73 -26.55 -10.66
CA GLY A 682 -28.07 -26.31 -11.94
C GLY A 682 -27.76 -27.60 -12.72
N ARG A 683 -26.85 -27.50 -13.69
CA ARG A 683 -26.50 -28.60 -14.61
C ARG A 683 -25.09 -29.13 -14.34
N SER A 684 -24.89 -30.44 -14.47
CA SER A 684 -23.57 -31.07 -14.47
C SER A 684 -22.76 -30.72 -15.73
N ARG A 685 -21.49 -31.09 -15.74
CA ARG A 685 -20.68 -30.96 -16.96
C ARG A 685 -21.16 -31.98 -18.01
N TYR A 686 -20.96 -31.67 -19.30
CA TYR A 686 -21.21 -32.63 -20.38
C TYR A 686 -20.27 -33.84 -20.25
N SER A 687 -20.78 -35.02 -20.54
CA SER A 687 -20.00 -36.26 -20.65
C SER A 687 -18.97 -36.17 -21.77
N GLN A 688 -17.99 -37.09 -21.78
CA GLN A 688 -17.05 -37.15 -22.90
C GLN A 688 -17.81 -37.45 -24.22
N PRO A 689 -17.37 -36.84 -25.33
CA PRO A 689 -18.00 -37.03 -26.63
C PRO A 689 -17.90 -38.48 -27.10
N ASN A 690 -19.01 -39.04 -27.56
CA ASN A 690 -18.97 -40.27 -28.35
C ASN A 690 -18.97 -39.92 -29.85
N TYR A 691 -17.97 -40.41 -30.58
CA TYR A 691 -17.85 -40.27 -32.03
C TYR A 691 -18.54 -41.44 -32.74
N PHE A 692 -19.58 -41.13 -33.49
CA PHE A 692 -20.39 -42.10 -34.22
C PHE A 692 -20.26 -41.89 -35.74
N ILE A 693 -19.95 -42.95 -36.47
CA ILE A 693 -19.95 -43.01 -37.93
C ILE A 693 -20.91 -44.11 -38.33
N ALA A 694 -21.93 -43.78 -39.14
CA ALA A 694 -22.74 -44.81 -39.78
C ALA A 694 -21.88 -45.52 -40.84
N ASN A 695 -21.69 -46.85 -40.71
CA ASN A 695 -20.97 -47.75 -41.60
C ASN A 695 -19.42 -47.72 -41.57
N ALA A 696 -18.82 -48.07 -40.42
CA ALA A 696 -17.37 -48.31 -40.29
C ALA A 696 -16.93 -49.75 -40.65
N GLY A 697 -17.38 -50.27 -41.80
CA GLY A 697 -16.93 -51.56 -42.33
C GLY A 697 -16.95 -51.53 -43.86
N SER A 698 -15.84 -51.13 -44.49
CA SER A 698 -15.71 -51.23 -45.94
C SER A 698 -15.38 -52.67 -46.32
N LYS A 699 -16.02 -53.19 -47.37
CA LYS A 699 -15.81 -54.55 -47.90
C LYS A 699 -14.33 -54.83 -48.25
N ALA A 700 -13.60 -53.79 -48.65
CA ALA A 700 -12.19 -53.83 -49.03
C ALA A 700 -11.23 -54.13 -47.87
N SER A 701 -11.50 -53.68 -46.63
CA SER A 701 -10.60 -53.95 -45.50
C SER A 701 -10.71 -55.38 -44.99
N THR A 702 -11.89 -55.99 -45.07
CA THR A 702 -12.10 -57.41 -44.73
C THR A 702 -11.44 -58.33 -45.76
N GLU A 703 -11.57 -58.02 -47.06
CA GLU A 703 -10.93 -58.78 -48.15
C GLU A 703 -9.39 -58.78 -48.03
N LEU A 704 -8.79 -57.63 -47.70
CA LEU A 704 -7.35 -57.49 -47.50
C LEU A 704 -6.84 -58.34 -46.31
N LYS A 705 -7.55 -58.33 -45.18
CA LYS A 705 -7.15 -59.12 -44.00
C LYS A 705 -7.09 -60.61 -44.32
N GLU A 706 -8.09 -61.12 -45.04
CA GLU A 706 -8.10 -62.53 -45.47
C GLU A 706 -6.96 -62.86 -46.43
N GLU A 707 -6.65 -61.97 -47.38
CA GLU A 707 -5.52 -62.13 -48.31
C GLU A 707 -4.17 -62.17 -47.58
N LEU A 708 -3.97 -61.26 -46.62
CA LEU A 708 -2.76 -61.24 -45.80
C LEU A 708 -2.64 -62.49 -44.93
N ILE A 709 -3.73 -63.00 -44.35
CA ILE A 709 -3.72 -64.27 -43.60
C ILE A 709 -3.31 -65.44 -44.51
N ARG A 710 -3.89 -65.56 -45.71
CA ARG A 710 -3.59 -66.66 -46.66
C ARG A 710 -2.14 -66.65 -47.13
N SER A 711 -1.53 -65.48 -47.23
CA SER A 711 -0.16 -65.30 -47.72
C SER A 711 0.88 -65.28 -46.58
N SER A 712 0.47 -65.18 -45.31
CA SER A 712 1.35 -65.14 -44.14
C SER A 712 1.73 -66.53 -43.63
N GLN A 713 2.87 -66.63 -42.96
CA GLN A 713 3.31 -67.85 -42.27
C GLN A 713 2.73 -67.88 -40.85
N LEU A 714 2.15 -69.01 -40.43
CA LEU A 714 1.67 -69.20 -39.05
C LEU A 714 2.85 -69.34 -38.08
N VAL A 715 2.88 -68.53 -37.02
CA VAL A 715 3.97 -68.50 -36.02
C VAL A 715 3.55 -69.15 -34.70
N SER A 716 2.35 -68.84 -34.21
CA SER A 716 1.81 -69.36 -32.95
C SER A 716 0.30 -69.55 -33.04
N VAL A 717 -0.21 -70.62 -32.41
CA VAL A 717 -1.63 -71.05 -32.46
C VAL A 717 -2.40 -70.65 -31.18
N GLY A 718 -1.95 -69.60 -30.47
CA GLY A 718 -2.61 -69.04 -29.29
C GLY A 718 -3.89 -68.25 -29.60
N LEU A 719 -4.51 -67.67 -28.56
CA LEU A 719 -5.66 -66.77 -28.68
C LEU A 719 -5.23 -65.35 -28.26
N PRO A 720 -4.67 -64.51 -29.16
CA PRO A 720 -4.88 -64.52 -30.61
C PRO A 720 -3.83 -65.28 -31.43
N VAL A 721 -4.23 -65.76 -32.62
CA VAL A 721 -3.36 -66.48 -33.56
C VAL A 721 -2.33 -65.51 -34.16
N ILE A 722 -1.04 -65.85 -34.14
CA ILE A 722 0.02 -64.99 -34.68
C ILE A 722 0.43 -65.42 -36.07
N TYR A 723 0.32 -64.49 -37.02
CA TYR A 723 0.79 -64.62 -38.39
C TYR A 723 2.01 -63.73 -38.65
N GLN A 724 3.00 -64.25 -39.37
CA GLN A 724 4.12 -63.49 -39.90
C GLN A 724 3.82 -63.06 -41.34
N PRO A 725 3.70 -61.75 -41.62
CA PRO A 725 3.43 -61.26 -42.97
C PRO A 725 4.51 -61.67 -43.97
N PRO A 726 4.16 -61.87 -45.26
CA PRO A 726 5.08 -62.33 -46.30
C PRO A 726 5.99 -61.20 -46.80
N PHE A 727 6.88 -60.74 -45.94
CA PHE A 727 7.92 -59.80 -46.32
C PHE A 727 8.98 -60.46 -47.20
N ASN A 728 9.17 -59.93 -48.40
CA ASN A 728 10.22 -60.40 -49.31
C ASN A 728 11.52 -59.65 -49.04
N LEU A 729 12.61 -60.39 -48.80
CA LEU A 729 13.95 -59.82 -48.70
C LEU A 729 14.43 -59.37 -50.09
N THR A 730 14.47 -58.07 -50.32
CA THR A 730 14.86 -57.49 -51.62
C THR A 730 16.33 -57.10 -51.68
N VAL A 731 16.94 -56.78 -50.54
CA VAL A 731 18.37 -56.45 -50.42
C VAL A 731 18.92 -57.06 -49.13
N SER A 732 20.01 -57.82 -49.24
CA SER A 732 20.80 -58.31 -48.11
C SER A 732 22.28 -58.00 -48.37
N ARG A 733 22.89 -57.15 -47.55
CA ARG A 733 24.31 -56.81 -47.61
C ARG A 733 24.94 -57.08 -46.25
N SER A 734 25.43 -58.29 -46.04
CA SER A 734 26.02 -58.75 -44.78
C SER A 734 27.27 -57.97 -44.36
N GLU A 735 28.05 -57.45 -45.31
CA GLU A 735 29.25 -56.62 -45.02
C GLU A 735 28.92 -55.17 -44.63
N GLU A 736 27.74 -54.66 -44.99
CA GLU A 736 27.31 -53.26 -44.74
C GLU A 736 26.26 -53.14 -43.63
N GLY A 737 25.86 -54.26 -43.01
CA GLY A 737 24.94 -54.22 -41.89
C GLY A 737 23.47 -53.98 -42.24
N LEU A 738 23.05 -54.19 -43.50
CA LEU A 738 21.75 -53.72 -44.06
C LEU A 738 20.87 -54.86 -44.60
N ALA A 739 19.60 -54.89 -44.18
CA ALA A 739 18.56 -55.76 -44.74
C ALA A 739 17.30 -54.97 -45.13
N ARG A 740 16.73 -55.24 -46.31
CA ARG A 740 15.49 -54.60 -46.79
C ARG A 740 14.41 -55.62 -47.11
N TYR A 741 13.26 -55.44 -46.47
CA TYR A 741 12.08 -56.27 -46.60
C TYR A 741 10.93 -55.45 -47.20
N GLU A 742 10.24 -55.97 -48.21
CA GLU A 742 9.10 -55.30 -48.83
C GLU A 742 7.84 -56.19 -48.81
N LEU A 743 6.70 -55.60 -48.49
CA LEU A 743 5.37 -56.22 -48.54
C LEU A 743 4.51 -55.50 -49.58
N GLY A 744 3.88 -56.25 -50.49
CA GLY A 744 3.09 -55.72 -51.60
C GLY A 744 3.92 -55.35 -52.83
N GLN A 745 3.28 -54.79 -53.85
CA GLN A 745 3.91 -54.35 -55.10
C GLN A 745 4.07 -52.83 -55.13
N LYS A 746 5.15 -52.33 -55.75
CA LYS A 746 5.40 -50.89 -55.91
C LYS A 746 4.24 -50.21 -56.64
N CYS A 747 3.61 -49.26 -55.97
CA CYS A 747 2.50 -48.45 -56.47
C CYS A 747 2.91 -46.98 -56.60
N ALA A 748 2.18 -46.17 -57.37
CA ALA A 748 2.43 -44.73 -57.56
C ALA A 748 2.08 -43.86 -56.32
N ALA A 749 1.71 -44.49 -55.20
CA ALA A 749 1.41 -43.80 -53.95
C ALA A 749 2.66 -43.10 -53.39
N THR A 750 2.47 -41.98 -52.71
CA THR A 750 3.56 -41.25 -52.05
C THR A 750 4.25 -42.14 -51.01
N GLU A 751 5.57 -42.19 -50.97
CA GLU A 751 6.32 -42.96 -49.96
C GLU A 751 6.74 -42.05 -48.79
N LYS A 752 6.43 -42.49 -47.57
CA LYS A 752 6.86 -41.86 -46.33
C LYS A 752 7.89 -42.75 -45.64
N ILE A 753 9.01 -42.17 -45.20
CA ILE A 753 10.11 -42.93 -44.59
C ILE A 753 10.34 -42.45 -43.17
N ILE A 754 10.34 -43.37 -42.20
CA ILE A 754 10.58 -43.07 -40.79
C ILE A 754 11.71 -43.93 -40.21
N ILE A 755 12.50 -43.36 -39.31
CA ILE A 755 13.57 -44.07 -38.58
C ILE A 755 13.28 -44.10 -37.09
N LEU A 756 13.41 -45.27 -36.46
CA LEU A 756 13.20 -45.45 -35.02
C LEU A 756 14.55 -45.49 -34.31
N LEU A 757 14.75 -44.62 -33.33
CA LEU A 757 15.98 -44.51 -32.52
C LEU A 757 15.64 -44.57 -31.03
N GLY A 758 16.43 -45.30 -30.25
CA GLY A 758 16.22 -45.42 -28.81
C GLY A 758 17.09 -46.51 -28.19
N GLU A 759 17.15 -46.56 -26.85
CA GLU A 759 17.95 -47.52 -26.10
C GLU A 759 17.54 -48.98 -26.38
N THR A 760 18.38 -49.93 -25.97
CA THR A 760 18.02 -51.36 -26.05
C THR A 760 16.87 -51.66 -25.08
N GLY A 761 15.83 -52.37 -25.54
CA GLY A 761 14.69 -52.77 -24.71
C GLY A 761 13.52 -51.77 -24.62
N VAL A 762 13.59 -50.62 -25.29
CA VAL A 762 12.50 -49.60 -25.26
C VAL A 762 11.25 -49.95 -26.09
N GLY A 763 11.27 -51.07 -26.81
CA GLY A 763 10.11 -51.58 -27.58
C GLY A 763 10.00 -51.12 -29.03
N LYS A 764 11.11 -50.82 -29.73
CA LYS A 764 11.12 -50.35 -31.14
C LYS A 764 10.41 -51.29 -32.11
N THR A 765 10.81 -52.56 -32.16
CA THR A 765 10.19 -53.57 -33.02
C THR A 765 8.75 -53.87 -32.62
N THR A 766 8.43 -53.87 -31.31
CA THR A 766 7.06 -54.04 -30.80
C THR A 766 6.14 -52.90 -31.24
N PHE A 767 6.65 -51.66 -31.27
CA PHE A 767 5.92 -50.51 -31.79
C PHE A 767 5.60 -50.68 -33.28
N PHE A 768 6.57 -51.15 -34.08
CA PHE A 768 6.32 -51.45 -35.49
C PHE A 768 5.24 -52.53 -35.67
N ASN A 769 5.30 -53.64 -34.93
CA ASN A 769 4.29 -54.70 -34.99
C ASN A 769 2.87 -54.16 -34.69
N ALA A 770 2.71 -53.35 -33.64
CA ALA A 770 1.41 -52.77 -33.29
C ALA A 770 0.88 -51.81 -34.36
N MET A 771 1.74 -50.95 -34.90
CA MET A 771 1.40 -50.02 -35.97
C MET A 771 1.06 -50.72 -37.28
N MET A 772 1.72 -51.83 -37.60
CA MET A 772 1.39 -52.66 -38.76
C MET A 772 -0.04 -53.23 -38.67
N ASN A 773 -0.43 -53.75 -37.51
CA ASN A 773 -1.81 -54.21 -37.27
C ASN A 773 -2.83 -53.07 -37.44
N TYR A 774 -2.49 -51.86 -37.00
CA TYR A 774 -3.30 -50.67 -37.26
C TYR A 774 -3.48 -50.40 -38.76
N ILE A 775 -2.37 -50.40 -39.52
CA ILE A 775 -2.41 -50.10 -40.96
C ILE A 775 -3.26 -51.11 -41.73
N PHE A 776 -3.17 -52.39 -41.36
CA PHE A 776 -3.99 -53.48 -41.95
C PHE A 776 -5.45 -53.47 -41.47
N GLY A 777 -5.83 -52.52 -40.62
CA GLY A 777 -7.19 -52.35 -40.11
C GLY A 777 -7.63 -53.44 -39.12
N VAL A 778 -6.71 -54.19 -38.53
CA VAL A 778 -7.01 -55.19 -37.50
C VAL A 778 -7.70 -54.51 -36.32
N THR A 779 -8.79 -55.10 -35.83
CA THR A 779 -9.54 -54.62 -34.66
C THR A 779 -9.23 -55.50 -33.45
N TRP A 780 -9.63 -55.03 -32.27
CA TRP A 780 -9.43 -55.81 -31.04
C TRP A 780 -10.11 -57.18 -31.11
N ASP A 781 -11.33 -57.22 -31.67
CA ASP A 781 -12.18 -58.41 -31.71
C ASP A 781 -11.78 -59.41 -32.83
N ASP A 782 -10.81 -59.06 -33.68
CA ASP A 782 -10.24 -60.00 -34.66
C ASP A 782 -9.46 -61.10 -33.93
N PRO A 783 -9.62 -62.40 -34.27
CA PRO A 783 -9.01 -63.52 -33.54
C PRO A 783 -7.51 -63.74 -33.83
N PHE A 784 -6.87 -62.82 -34.56
CA PHE A 784 -5.49 -62.95 -35.05
C PHE A 784 -4.72 -61.63 -34.92
N ARG A 785 -3.38 -61.72 -34.89
CA ARG A 785 -2.45 -60.58 -34.93
C ARG A 785 -1.30 -60.86 -35.89
N PHE A 786 -0.78 -59.81 -36.52
CA PHE A 786 0.42 -59.91 -37.35
C PHE A 786 1.68 -59.50 -36.56
N MET A 787 2.74 -60.28 -36.61
CA MET A 787 4.02 -59.97 -35.97
C MET A 787 5.20 -60.41 -36.82
N LEU A 788 6.27 -59.61 -36.86
CA LEU A 788 7.55 -60.05 -37.39
C LEU A 788 8.17 -61.09 -36.43
N GLY A 789 8.57 -62.25 -36.95
CA GLY A 789 9.15 -63.35 -36.17
C GLY A 789 10.48 -63.01 -35.49
N LYS A 790 10.78 -63.66 -34.36
CA LYS A 790 12.06 -63.52 -33.62
C LYS A 790 13.24 -63.92 -34.52
N GLU A 791 14.26 -63.08 -34.63
CA GLU A 791 15.55 -63.44 -35.24
C GLU A 791 16.12 -64.68 -34.49
N SER A 792 16.13 -65.83 -35.18
CA SER A 792 16.86 -67.09 -34.90
C SER A 792 17.21 -67.48 -33.45
N ASN A 793 16.59 -68.57 -32.96
CA ASN A 793 17.03 -69.45 -31.86
C ASN A 793 17.50 -68.80 -30.55
N CYS A 794 16.58 -68.26 -29.73
CA CYS A 794 16.83 -68.01 -28.30
C CYS A 794 15.53 -68.04 -27.50
N ASN A 795 15.35 -69.03 -26.61
CA ASN A 795 14.22 -69.17 -25.67
C ASN A 795 14.24 -68.14 -24.51
N ASN A 796 14.83 -66.96 -24.70
CA ASN A 796 14.94 -65.93 -23.67
C ASN A 796 14.87 -64.53 -24.29
N GLN A 797 13.85 -63.75 -23.92
CA GLN A 797 13.62 -62.37 -24.38
C GLN A 797 14.76 -61.41 -24.01
N SER A 798 15.60 -61.78 -23.03
CA SER A 798 16.80 -61.03 -22.60
C SER A 798 18.00 -61.11 -23.56
N LYS A 799 17.93 -61.96 -24.61
CA LYS A 799 19.03 -62.17 -25.57
C LYS A 799 18.68 -61.88 -27.04
N SER A 800 17.43 -61.50 -27.34
CA SER A 800 17.03 -61.07 -28.69
C SER A 800 17.42 -59.60 -28.88
N GLN A 801 18.48 -59.34 -29.64
CA GLN A 801 18.92 -57.99 -29.99
C GLN A 801 18.98 -57.87 -31.51
N THR A 802 18.30 -56.87 -32.07
CA THR A 802 18.40 -56.53 -33.50
C THR A 802 19.86 -56.32 -33.85
N THR A 803 20.42 -57.17 -34.70
CA THR A 803 21.88 -57.18 -34.96
C THR A 803 22.29 -56.25 -36.10
N HIS A 804 21.36 -55.91 -36.99
CA HIS A 804 21.57 -55.17 -38.24
C HIS A 804 20.52 -54.04 -38.39
N VAL A 805 20.79 -53.01 -39.21
CA VAL A 805 19.80 -51.98 -39.54
C VAL A 805 18.87 -52.54 -40.60
N THR A 806 17.57 -52.60 -40.31
CA THR A 806 16.59 -53.29 -41.16
C THR A 806 15.50 -52.34 -41.61
N SER A 807 15.23 -52.25 -42.91
CA SER A 807 14.15 -51.44 -43.46
C SER A 807 12.99 -52.29 -43.96
N TYR A 808 11.77 -52.02 -43.47
CA TYR A 808 10.52 -52.66 -43.89
C TYR A 808 9.66 -51.67 -44.68
N THR A 809 9.38 -51.96 -45.95
CA THR A 809 8.50 -51.16 -46.81
C THR A 809 7.14 -51.81 -46.95
N LEU A 810 6.09 -51.11 -46.54
CA LEU A 810 4.68 -51.47 -46.75
C LEU A 810 4.16 -50.68 -47.95
N HIS A 811 4.05 -51.32 -49.13
CA HIS A 811 3.45 -50.68 -50.30
C HIS A 811 1.95 -50.52 -50.11
N TYR A 812 1.41 -49.35 -50.47
CA TYR A 812 -0.03 -49.08 -50.35
C TYR A 812 -0.88 -50.12 -51.08
N GLN A 813 -1.91 -50.64 -50.40
CA GLN A 813 -2.92 -51.55 -50.93
C GLN A 813 -4.32 -51.04 -50.56
N ASP A 814 -5.30 -51.30 -51.43
CA ASP A 814 -6.70 -50.97 -51.14
C ASP A 814 -7.18 -51.77 -49.92
N GLY A 815 -7.64 -51.04 -48.89
CA GLY A 815 -7.97 -51.59 -47.58
C GLY A 815 -7.04 -51.13 -46.45
N PHE A 816 -5.87 -50.54 -46.76
CA PHE A 816 -5.05 -49.88 -45.74
C PHE A 816 -5.77 -48.67 -45.13
N LEU A 817 -5.56 -48.43 -43.84
CA LEU A 817 -6.09 -47.23 -43.16
C LEU A 817 -5.33 -45.94 -43.51
N VAL A 818 -4.22 -46.05 -44.24
CA VAL A 818 -3.39 -44.91 -44.69
C VAL A 818 -3.28 -44.90 -46.22
N PRO A 819 -3.38 -43.74 -46.90
CA PRO A 819 -3.37 -43.65 -48.35
C PRO A 819 -1.96 -43.49 -48.95
N TYR A 820 -0.94 -44.10 -48.35
CA TYR A 820 0.45 -43.92 -48.77
C TYR A 820 1.32 -45.15 -48.44
N THR A 821 2.44 -45.32 -49.17
CA THR A 821 3.46 -46.34 -48.90
C THR A 821 4.30 -45.90 -47.71
N LEU A 822 4.61 -46.80 -46.79
CA LEU A 822 5.34 -46.47 -45.55
C LEU A 822 6.55 -47.37 -45.38
N THR A 823 7.73 -46.76 -45.33
CA THR A 823 9.01 -47.43 -45.09
C THR A 823 9.51 -47.13 -43.68
N PHE A 824 9.80 -48.19 -42.94
CA PHE A 824 10.22 -48.18 -41.56
C PHE A 824 11.66 -48.66 -41.44
N ILE A 825 12.54 -47.85 -40.85
CA ILE A 825 13.92 -48.23 -40.57
C ILE A 825 14.02 -48.57 -39.08
N ASP A 826 14.10 -49.86 -38.77
CA ASP A 826 14.36 -50.38 -37.43
C ASP A 826 15.87 -50.44 -37.18
N THR A 827 16.32 -49.83 -36.09
CA THR A 827 17.74 -49.72 -35.74
C THR A 827 18.04 -50.53 -34.47
N PRO A 828 19.25 -51.10 -34.34
CA PRO A 828 19.72 -51.66 -33.09
C PRO A 828 19.66 -50.64 -31.94
N GLY A 829 19.43 -51.10 -30.71
CA GLY A 829 19.40 -50.21 -29.56
C GLY A 829 20.78 -49.70 -29.17
N PHE A 830 20.87 -48.38 -28.91
CA PHE A 830 22.09 -47.75 -28.40
C PHE A 830 22.35 -48.12 -26.94
N GLY A 831 23.62 -48.22 -26.54
CA GLY A 831 24.02 -48.42 -25.14
C GLY A 831 23.95 -49.86 -24.59
N SER A 832 24.18 -50.89 -25.42
CA SER A 832 24.21 -52.31 -25.00
C SER A 832 25.63 -52.83 -24.68
N HIS A 833 25.76 -54.12 -24.33
CA HIS A 833 26.95 -54.85 -23.81
C HIS A 833 28.26 -54.77 -24.64
N GLY A 834 28.31 -53.98 -25.71
CA GLY A 834 29.49 -53.72 -26.55
C GLY A 834 30.07 -52.29 -26.43
N GLY A 835 29.43 -51.38 -25.69
CA GLY A 835 29.91 -50.01 -25.45
C GLY A 835 29.98 -49.11 -26.69
N ILE A 836 30.68 -47.97 -26.56
CA ILE A 836 30.84 -46.94 -27.60
C ILE A 836 31.29 -47.48 -28.98
N PRO A 837 32.19 -48.49 -29.10
CA PRO A 837 32.61 -49.03 -30.39
C PRO A 837 31.46 -49.61 -31.22
N ARG A 838 30.51 -50.30 -30.58
CA ARG A 838 29.34 -50.87 -31.25
C ARG A 838 28.36 -49.79 -31.71
N ASP A 839 28.22 -48.72 -30.93
CA ASP A 839 27.40 -47.57 -31.31
C ASP A 839 28.00 -46.83 -32.52
N HIS A 840 29.34 -46.74 -32.63
CA HIS A 840 30.02 -46.22 -33.82
C HIS A 840 29.77 -47.08 -35.07
N GLU A 841 29.75 -48.41 -34.94
CA GLU A 841 29.39 -49.31 -36.05
C GLU A 841 27.94 -49.07 -36.50
N ILE A 842 26.98 -48.97 -35.57
CA ILE A 842 25.57 -48.68 -35.88
C ILE A 842 25.44 -47.35 -36.64
N ILE A 843 26.15 -46.32 -36.20
CA ILE A 843 26.15 -45.01 -36.87
C ILE A 843 26.77 -45.12 -38.27
N SER A 844 27.84 -45.90 -38.44
CA SER A 844 28.44 -46.14 -39.76
C SER A 844 27.47 -46.83 -40.71
N HIS A 845 26.69 -47.80 -40.24
CA HIS A 845 25.65 -48.47 -41.03
C HIS A 845 24.52 -47.51 -41.40
N ILE A 846 24.07 -46.66 -40.46
CA ILE A 846 23.07 -45.61 -40.75
C ILE A 846 23.61 -44.62 -41.79
N LYS A 847 24.88 -44.22 -41.71
CA LYS A 847 25.52 -43.34 -42.71
C LYS A 847 25.61 -44.01 -44.08
N ASN A 848 26.01 -45.28 -44.14
CA ASN A 848 26.10 -46.05 -45.39
C ASN A 848 24.73 -46.19 -46.07
N LEU A 849 23.65 -46.28 -45.29
CA LEU A 849 22.27 -46.35 -45.77
C LEU A 849 21.89 -45.12 -46.62
N PHE A 850 22.44 -43.94 -46.30
CA PHE A 850 22.20 -42.68 -47.03
C PHE A 850 23.30 -42.34 -48.06
N ALA A 851 24.48 -42.96 -48.00
CA ALA A 851 25.66 -42.56 -48.78
C ALA A 851 25.73 -43.15 -50.21
N ASN A 852 25.30 -44.40 -50.41
CA ASN A 852 25.57 -45.15 -51.64
C ASN A 852 24.51 -44.91 -52.73
N ARG A 853 24.86 -44.32 -53.89
CA ARG A 853 23.93 -44.05 -55.02
C ARG A 853 23.63 -45.27 -55.91
N SER A 854 23.49 -46.47 -55.35
CA SER A 854 23.06 -47.66 -56.09
C SER A 854 21.58 -47.94 -55.85
N SER A 855 20.92 -48.63 -56.80
CA SER A 855 19.49 -49.01 -56.74
C SER A 855 19.11 -49.61 -55.38
N GLY A 856 18.39 -48.84 -54.56
CA GLY A 856 17.98 -49.22 -53.20
C GLY A 856 18.29 -48.19 -52.10
N SER A 857 19.03 -47.13 -52.41
CA SER A 857 19.39 -46.06 -51.46
C SER A 857 18.23 -45.17 -51.04
N ILE A 858 18.10 -44.89 -49.75
CA ILE A 858 17.09 -43.97 -49.22
C ILE A 858 17.55 -42.53 -49.45
N THR A 859 16.84 -41.80 -50.31
CA THR A 859 17.23 -40.45 -50.76
C THR A 859 16.64 -39.32 -49.91
N TYR A 860 15.65 -39.62 -49.07
CA TYR A 860 15.04 -38.68 -48.15
C TYR A 860 14.42 -39.39 -46.93
N LEU A 861 14.18 -38.64 -45.87
CA LEU A 861 13.57 -39.11 -44.62
C LEU A 861 12.45 -38.17 -44.19
N ASN A 862 11.27 -38.66 -43.85
CA ASN A 862 10.18 -37.79 -43.39
C ASN A 862 10.24 -37.53 -41.89
N SER A 863 10.58 -38.52 -41.08
CA SER A 863 10.50 -38.41 -39.62
C SER A 863 11.56 -39.20 -38.89
N ILE A 864 12.12 -38.61 -37.84
CA ILE A 864 13.01 -39.24 -36.86
C ILE A 864 12.21 -39.45 -35.59
N CYS A 865 12.03 -40.71 -35.18
CA CYS A 865 11.23 -41.08 -34.02
C CYS A 865 12.14 -41.52 -32.88
N LEU A 866 12.17 -40.73 -31.80
CA LEU A 866 12.89 -41.04 -30.57
C LEU A 866 11.96 -41.80 -29.61
N ILE A 867 12.29 -43.06 -29.32
CA ILE A 867 11.49 -43.93 -28.45
C ILE A 867 12.04 -43.92 -27.03
N VAL A 868 11.18 -43.57 -26.06
CA VAL A 868 11.53 -43.43 -24.64
C VAL A 868 10.45 -44.06 -23.76
N PRO A 869 10.78 -44.86 -22.72
CA PRO A 869 9.80 -45.34 -21.75
C PRO A 869 9.13 -44.19 -20.97
N ALA A 870 7.80 -44.22 -20.82
CA ALA A 870 7.02 -43.15 -20.21
C ALA A 870 7.32 -42.90 -18.72
N SER A 871 7.71 -43.97 -17.99
CA SER A 871 8.03 -43.96 -16.57
C SER A 871 9.43 -43.40 -16.25
N GLN A 872 10.22 -43.06 -17.25
CA GLN A 872 11.59 -42.65 -17.05
C GLN A 872 11.69 -41.25 -16.40
N SER A 873 12.06 -41.22 -15.12
CA SER A 873 12.10 -40.00 -14.30
C SER A 873 13.42 -39.23 -14.39
N ARG A 874 14.47 -39.81 -14.97
CA ARG A 874 15.81 -39.20 -15.13
C ARG A 874 16.37 -39.46 -16.53
N LEU A 875 17.03 -38.46 -17.09
CA LEU A 875 17.69 -38.60 -18.39
C LEU A 875 18.94 -39.46 -18.17
N THR A 876 19.02 -40.58 -18.89
CA THR A 876 20.23 -41.40 -18.94
C THR A 876 21.27 -40.68 -19.80
N SER A 877 22.56 -40.82 -19.46
CA SER A 877 23.68 -40.32 -20.30
C SER A 877 23.57 -40.79 -21.76
N THR A 878 22.95 -41.96 -21.97
CA THR A 878 22.64 -42.55 -23.27
C THR A 878 21.62 -41.75 -24.08
N GLN A 879 20.62 -41.10 -23.47
CA GLN A 879 19.62 -40.30 -24.20
C GLN A 879 20.17 -38.97 -24.72
N GLN A 880 21.02 -38.33 -23.93
CA GLN A 880 21.83 -37.19 -24.37
C GLN A 880 22.76 -37.62 -25.50
N TYR A 881 23.48 -38.73 -25.33
CA TYR A 881 24.34 -39.29 -26.37
C TYR A 881 23.57 -39.56 -27.68
N ILE A 882 22.41 -40.23 -27.65
CA ILE A 882 21.59 -40.47 -28.85
C ILE A 882 21.17 -39.14 -29.51
N SER A 883 20.75 -38.15 -28.73
CA SER A 883 20.39 -36.83 -29.24
C SER A 883 21.59 -36.12 -29.90
N ASP A 884 22.77 -36.19 -29.30
CA ASP A 884 23.99 -35.59 -29.85
C ASP A 884 24.43 -36.29 -31.14
N GLN A 885 24.29 -37.62 -31.21
CA GLN A 885 24.55 -38.38 -32.44
C GLN A 885 23.55 -38.06 -33.55
N ILE A 886 22.27 -37.85 -33.24
CA ILE A 886 21.27 -37.41 -34.23
C ILE A 886 21.64 -36.05 -34.80
N ARG A 887 22.06 -35.09 -33.97
CA ARG A 887 22.57 -33.78 -34.43
C ARG A 887 23.85 -33.92 -35.27
N ALA A 888 24.69 -34.91 -34.99
CA ALA A 888 25.90 -35.17 -35.77
C ALA A 888 25.61 -35.78 -37.16
N ILE A 889 24.54 -36.57 -37.29
CA ILE A 889 24.14 -37.22 -38.56
C ILE A 889 23.25 -36.29 -39.40
N PHE A 890 22.37 -35.53 -38.76
CA PHE A 890 21.37 -34.69 -39.40
C PHE A 890 21.59 -33.24 -38.95
N SER A 891 21.73 -32.32 -39.90
CA SER A 891 22.00 -30.88 -39.66
C SER A 891 21.08 -30.23 -38.63
N ASP A 892 21.50 -29.13 -37.99
CA ASP A 892 20.85 -28.46 -36.85
C ASP A 892 19.36 -28.05 -37.01
N ASN A 893 18.76 -28.14 -38.20
CA ASN A 893 17.43 -27.64 -38.54
C ASN A 893 16.35 -28.74 -38.72
N ILE A 894 16.37 -29.80 -37.91
CA ILE A 894 15.46 -30.96 -38.03
C ILE A 894 14.36 -31.08 -36.95
N THR A 895 14.19 -30.07 -36.11
CA THR A 895 13.21 -30.09 -35.00
C THR A 895 11.78 -30.42 -35.45
N GLU A 896 11.37 -29.94 -36.63
CA GLU A 896 10.05 -30.17 -37.23
C GLU A 896 9.83 -31.62 -37.73
N ASN A 897 10.88 -32.44 -37.77
CA ASN A 897 10.85 -33.83 -38.22
C ASN A 897 11.11 -34.81 -37.08
N ILE A 898 11.44 -34.35 -35.87
CA ILE A 898 11.66 -35.21 -34.70
C ILE A 898 10.37 -35.39 -33.92
N TYR A 899 9.97 -36.64 -33.69
CA TYR A 899 8.83 -37.02 -32.85
C TYR A 899 9.26 -37.85 -31.64
N LEU A 900 8.68 -37.57 -30.48
CA LEU A 900 8.89 -38.38 -29.27
C LEU A 900 7.79 -39.44 -29.16
N LEU A 901 8.17 -40.71 -29.10
CA LEU A 901 7.24 -41.82 -28.93
C LEU A 901 7.45 -42.43 -27.53
N PHE A 902 6.48 -42.23 -26.63
CA PHE A 902 6.55 -42.77 -25.29
C PHE A 902 5.95 -44.19 -25.23
N THR A 903 6.76 -45.19 -24.94
CA THR A 903 6.31 -46.59 -24.74
C THR A 903 6.00 -46.87 -23.28
N PHE A 904 5.24 -47.94 -22.99
CA PHE A 904 4.78 -48.28 -21.63
C PHE A 904 4.00 -47.15 -20.95
N ALA A 905 3.28 -46.35 -21.74
CA ALA A 905 2.57 -45.19 -21.25
C ALA A 905 1.20 -45.56 -20.64
N ASP A 906 0.85 -44.94 -19.53
CA ASP A 906 -0.50 -44.99 -18.97
C ASP A 906 -1.38 -43.83 -19.49
N ALA A 907 -2.59 -43.73 -18.93
CA ALA A 907 -3.49 -42.63 -19.23
C ALA A 907 -2.92 -41.26 -18.82
N MET A 908 -1.97 -41.21 -17.86
CA MET A 908 -1.39 -39.98 -17.33
C MET A 908 -0.31 -39.38 -18.26
N LYS A 909 0.21 -38.21 -17.88
CA LYS A 909 1.25 -37.53 -18.65
C LYS A 909 2.61 -38.23 -18.40
N PRO A 910 3.39 -38.57 -19.45
CA PRO A 910 4.66 -39.27 -19.27
C PRO A 910 5.61 -38.45 -18.41
N GLN A 911 6.19 -39.07 -17.38
CA GLN A 911 7.16 -38.41 -16.49
C GLN A 911 8.41 -38.00 -17.28
N ALA A 912 8.79 -38.83 -18.26
CA ALA A 912 9.91 -38.59 -19.16
C ALA A 912 9.78 -37.29 -19.98
N LEU A 913 8.56 -36.79 -20.24
CA LEU A 913 8.37 -35.58 -21.03
C LEU A 913 8.99 -34.33 -20.37
N ASN A 914 8.87 -34.21 -19.04
CA ASN A 914 9.46 -33.08 -18.31
C ASN A 914 10.99 -33.14 -18.35
N THR A 915 11.54 -34.35 -18.26
CA THR A 915 12.98 -34.61 -18.30
C THR A 915 13.57 -34.31 -19.68
N MET A 916 12.91 -34.72 -20.76
CA MET A 916 13.32 -34.43 -22.15
C MET A 916 13.29 -32.93 -22.45
N LYS A 917 12.29 -32.20 -21.94
CA LYS A 917 12.22 -30.73 -22.06
C LYS A 917 13.37 -30.04 -21.33
N LYS A 918 13.70 -30.48 -20.10
CA LYS A 918 14.83 -29.95 -19.31
C LYS A 918 16.18 -30.19 -20.00
N ALA A 919 16.33 -31.30 -20.71
CA ALA A 919 17.55 -31.64 -21.43
C ALA A 919 17.71 -30.90 -22.78
N GLY A 920 16.74 -30.08 -23.19
CA GLY A 920 16.84 -29.31 -24.43
C GLY A 920 16.83 -30.17 -25.70
N ILE A 921 16.20 -31.34 -25.67
CA ILE A 921 16.06 -32.22 -26.84
C ILE A 921 14.94 -31.66 -27.74
N PRO A 922 15.23 -31.31 -29.01
CA PRO A 922 14.25 -30.73 -29.93
C PRO A 922 13.26 -31.80 -30.43
N PHE A 923 11.96 -31.49 -30.40
CA PHE A 923 10.92 -32.33 -30.99
C PHE A 923 9.69 -31.49 -31.35
N LYS A 924 8.95 -31.93 -32.38
CA LYS A 924 7.71 -31.29 -32.83
C LYS A 924 6.51 -31.65 -31.97
N LYS A 925 6.30 -32.95 -31.76
CA LYS A 925 5.16 -33.49 -31.03
C LYS A 925 5.52 -34.83 -30.39
N TYR A 926 4.75 -35.22 -29.38
CA TYR A 926 4.91 -36.51 -28.74
C TYR A 926 3.61 -37.33 -28.82
N TYR A 927 3.75 -38.65 -28.82
CA TYR A 927 2.63 -39.59 -28.73
C TYR A 927 2.92 -40.64 -27.66
N LYS A 928 1.85 -41.27 -27.18
CA LYS A 928 1.91 -42.26 -26.11
C LYS A 928 1.41 -43.59 -26.63
N PHE A 929 2.16 -44.65 -26.38
CA PHE A 929 1.82 -45.99 -26.80
C PHE A 929 1.99 -46.95 -25.63
N ASN A 930 1.04 -47.87 -25.51
CA ASN A 930 1.18 -49.02 -24.65
C ASN A 930 0.85 -50.28 -25.45
N ASN A 931 1.89 -50.99 -25.85
CA ASN A 931 1.80 -52.17 -26.69
C ASN A 931 2.03 -53.46 -25.87
N SER A 932 1.75 -53.43 -24.55
CA SER A 932 1.89 -54.56 -23.64
C SER A 932 1.09 -55.79 -24.10
N PHE A 933 -0.05 -55.56 -24.76
CA PHE A 933 -0.90 -56.61 -25.33
C PHE A 933 -0.18 -57.50 -26.36
N LEU A 934 0.94 -57.07 -26.96
CA LEU A 934 1.77 -57.91 -27.85
C LEU A 934 2.89 -58.66 -27.12
N THR A 935 3.29 -58.20 -25.92
CA THR A 935 4.40 -58.78 -25.18
C THR A 935 3.98 -59.92 -24.24
N ASP A 936 2.70 -59.97 -23.86
CA ASP A 936 2.16 -61.01 -22.98
C ASP A 936 1.67 -62.26 -23.73
N ILE A 937 1.63 -62.25 -25.06
CA ILE A 937 1.19 -63.41 -25.88
C ILE A 937 2.12 -64.63 -25.72
N ASP A 938 3.40 -64.42 -25.37
CA ASP A 938 4.36 -65.50 -25.12
C ASP A 938 4.22 -66.14 -23.72
N LYS A 939 3.45 -65.55 -22.80
CA LYS A 939 3.32 -66.01 -21.39
C LYS A 939 2.08 -66.87 -21.14
N GLU A 940 1.21 -67.07 -22.13
CA GLU A 940 -0.04 -67.82 -21.99
C GLU A 940 0.14 -69.32 -21.67
N ASN A 941 1.36 -69.86 -21.75
CA ASN A 941 1.61 -71.25 -21.33
C ASN A 941 1.80 -71.42 -19.82
N GLU A 942 1.83 -70.34 -19.02
CA GLU A 942 1.95 -70.41 -17.56
C GLU A 942 1.12 -69.31 -16.86
N ARG A 943 -0.19 -69.52 -16.56
CA ARG A 943 -0.91 -69.14 -15.30
C ARG A 943 -2.46 -69.14 -15.37
N ASP A 944 -3.04 -69.17 -14.16
CA ASP A 944 -4.42 -69.46 -13.71
C ASP A 944 -5.53 -68.37 -13.90
N ASP A 945 -6.77 -68.86 -14.01
CA ASP A 945 -8.15 -68.39 -13.66
C ASP A 945 -8.59 -66.91 -13.49
N ASP A 946 -7.75 -65.86 -13.61
CA ASP A 946 -8.19 -64.44 -13.51
C ASP A 946 -8.45 -63.78 -14.89
N GLU A 947 -9.29 -64.39 -15.73
CA GLU A 947 -9.40 -64.08 -17.18
C GLU A 947 -10.09 -62.74 -17.57
N ASN A 948 -10.87 -62.09 -16.70
CA ASN A 948 -11.71 -60.94 -17.11
C ASN A 948 -11.10 -59.55 -16.87
N PHE A 949 -10.21 -59.37 -15.90
CA PHE A 949 -9.73 -58.03 -15.52
C PHE A 949 -8.62 -57.51 -16.44
N ASP A 950 -7.71 -58.39 -16.88
CA ASP A 950 -6.58 -58.03 -17.74
C ASP A 950 -7.00 -57.78 -19.20
N ASN A 951 -8.09 -58.43 -19.65
CA ASN A 951 -8.58 -58.30 -21.02
C ASN A 951 -9.18 -56.90 -21.29
N ASP A 952 -9.90 -56.34 -20.31
CA ASP A 952 -10.46 -54.98 -20.39
C ASP A 952 -9.37 -53.89 -20.34
N PHE A 953 -8.31 -54.10 -19.56
CA PHE A 953 -7.15 -53.20 -19.53
C PHE A 953 -6.36 -53.23 -20.84
N ASN A 954 -6.10 -54.42 -21.39
CA ASN A 954 -5.43 -54.55 -22.68
C ASN A 954 -6.27 -53.97 -23.83
N ARG A 955 -7.60 -54.11 -23.77
CA ARG A 955 -8.52 -53.43 -24.71
C ARG A 955 -8.45 -51.92 -24.59
N HIS A 956 -8.33 -51.38 -23.38
CA HIS A 956 -8.14 -49.95 -23.16
C HIS A 956 -6.83 -49.45 -23.78
N PHE A 957 -5.72 -50.17 -23.56
CA PHE A 957 -4.42 -49.83 -24.15
C PHE A 957 -4.40 -49.96 -25.67
N TRP A 958 -5.10 -50.96 -26.21
CA TRP A 958 -5.34 -51.08 -27.66
C TRP A 958 -6.04 -49.84 -28.20
N ASN A 959 -7.19 -49.45 -27.62
CA ASN A 959 -7.96 -48.29 -28.06
C ASN A 959 -7.16 -46.97 -27.96
N MET A 960 -6.41 -46.79 -26.87
CA MET A 960 -5.49 -45.67 -26.71
C MET A 960 -4.40 -45.66 -27.79
N GLY A 961 -3.84 -46.83 -28.12
CA GLY A 961 -2.88 -47.01 -29.20
C GLY A 961 -3.47 -46.62 -30.56
N GLN A 962 -4.67 -47.12 -30.89
CA GLN A 962 -5.36 -46.83 -32.16
C GLN A 962 -5.55 -45.32 -32.40
N ILE A 963 -5.95 -44.57 -31.38
CA ILE A 963 -6.07 -43.10 -31.46
C ILE A 963 -4.70 -42.46 -31.73
N SER A 964 -3.67 -42.92 -31.02
CA SER A 964 -2.31 -42.38 -31.13
C SER A 964 -1.67 -42.69 -32.49
N TYR A 965 -1.86 -43.91 -33.03
CA TYR A 965 -1.43 -44.28 -34.37
C TYR A 965 -2.13 -43.45 -35.45
N ARG A 966 -3.46 -43.25 -35.34
CA ARG A 966 -4.20 -42.39 -36.26
C ARG A 966 -3.65 -40.97 -36.29
N GLN A 967 -3.45 -40.38 -35.13
CA GLN A 967 -2.94 -39.00 -35.02
C GLN A 967 -1.51 -38.90 -35.56
N PHE A 968 -0.63 -39.84 -35.21
CA PHE A 968 0.75 -39.87 -35.69
C PHE A 968 0.82 -40.03 -37.22
N LEU A 969 0.13 -41.02 -37.78
CA LEU A 969 0.13 -41.31 -39.22
C LEU A 969 -0.54 -40.19 -40.03
N ASN A 970 -1.54 -39.50 -39.49
CA ASN A 970 -2.10 -38.31 -40.11
C ASN A 970 -1.12 -37.15 -40.08
N ASP A 971 -0.45 -36.90 -38.95
CA ASP A 971 0.52 -35.82 -38.83
C ASP A 971 1.71 -36.04 -39.79
N LEU A 972 2.15 -37.29 -40.03
CA LEU A 972 3.17 -37.64 -41.03
C LEU A 972 2.82 -37.23 -42.47
N THR A 973 1.54 -37.08 -42.81
CA THR A 973 1.14 -36.60 -44.15
C THR A 973 1.59 -35.15 -44.37
N GLN A 974 1.60 -34.34 -43.32
CA GLN A 974 1.90 -32.91 -43.34
C GLN A 974 3.40 -32.59 -43.20
N VAL A 975 4.24 -33.61 -42.98
CA VAL A 975 5.69 -33.42 -42.77
C VAL A 975 6.45 -33.41 -44.09
N SER A 976 7.25 -32.35 -44.30
CA SER A 976 8.18 -32.22 -45.42
C SER A 976 9.32 -33.22 -45.31
N ALA A 977 9.77 -33.75 -46.44
CA ALA A 977 10.89 -34.69 -46.48
C ALA A 977 12.22 -33.97 -46.23
N ILE A 978 13.07 -34.55 -45.36
CA ILE A 978 14.46 -34.19 -45.18
C ILE A 978 15.25 -34.84 -46.32
N PRO A 979 15.92 -34.08 -47.20
CA PRO A 979 16.78 -34.65 -48.24
C PRO A 979 17.99 -35.37 -47.62
N SER A 980 18.52 -36.40 -48.30
CA SER A 980 19.69 -37.15 -47.79
C SER A 980 20.84 -36.19 -47.44
N PRO A 981 21.53 -36.39 -46.30
CA PRO A 981 22.64 -35.52 -45.91
C PRO A 981 23.70 -35.49 -47.02
N SER A 982 24.07 -34.28 -47.46
CA SER A 982 25.30 -34.12 -48.23
C SER A 982 26.46 -34.41 -47.27
N LEU A 983 27.20 -35.48 -47.55
CA LEU A 983 28.44 -35.86 -46.87
C LEU A 983 29.52 -34.80 -47.11
N HIS A 984 29.39 -33.62 -46.51
CA HIS A 984 30.45 -32.64 -46.36
C HIS A 984 30.27 -31.89 -45.04
N ARG A 985 30.58 -32.57 -43.94
CA ARG A 985 31.31 -32.00 -42.80
C ARG A 985 32.14 -33.08 -42.14
#